data_AF-A0A2U3KFC3-F1
#
_entry.id   AF-A0A2U3KFC3-F1
#
_cell.length_a   1.000
_cell.length_b   1.000
_cell.length_c   1.000
_cell.angle_alpha   90.00
_cell.angle_beta   90.00
_cell.angle_gamma   90.00
#
_symmetry.space_group_name_H-M   'P 1'
#
loop_
_entity.id
_entity.type
_entity.pdbx_description
1 polymer ?
#
loop_
_entity_poly.entity_id
_entity_poly.type
_entity_poly.pdbx_seq_one_letter_code
_entity_poly.pdbx_strand_id
1 'polypeptide(L)'
;MRCPSCGREVSDQSFCEWCGKPLKAEKAPPAELKAVAPSGDKALSPAPSSEGSGAAPQATPSARTKEKPDNASSQPRWYGVVWAALAIVLYLAIADAAVETFLRESPLRWWISGAAVLYLALCAAVWRLMPKLWQRLNWANQAALSLLVLLALMSSTAWMPGGLEQGLNLLGQPTSIVLAVLSAVVVALSGIFLARLHFVPLAGKIVAGLLALYGVAGFLLAVSAGTPYPSLFHGASQWTRLPFWLQGATVGGLFLVPLALLLEIVTGLRRITRDKISDFAFRVIALGMSLVITVAAVRIPADTGYDSGAIGTLPWFSENHEKPLEGEAGYKRASRRLSRIMAGVDVLQSKIDRSLFEIDALAERLGSDPATLFHFVRDEIRYEPYTGVLRGALGTLLCRGGNSLDRSLLLATLLQKAGFSTRIASGQLSPQQAQVLVSRLFEPVKPMPEGLPSFAELAPELGRAIGVDPAKLLQAADEAQKSGDEQQKDLANYVDDETGLLSNLLNKAGVDAGAITPNDQLLAEAAEHYWVQYQDSAGQWVDLDSAFVDAEPGKAVVQATNTLAPDSVPEELYHHLHITMALRVAQISDGKDGPTTDTALLDQELRVADQQNVDIILANQATPMPDLTKPGTSFSKALAAVRGFQAILQVGDRSTTGKYFDLTGQVSDKLGGPVGDVVTNAGGVGGAMGGLGGGIGNALGGAPSQGAASRIVGEWVDYSLTSPRPKGQSPTGHTYHRDIIPPVTVTSWSASGTAQTTLTKVSEDALRQRLMWYAELYPVSGSIIPGYAGYLQMQSLRAGASHLDSLLKSAYGLLPDQPVSMPPRRPIANTLLASEAAYLTNKLTDGRFAEVRNYFGTPGLISYETGGMGPPETSGFPQGYDIVTYAPRVAASQSSSSAIARQQAASLHIAYGTLATRLEWQLMASSGAAQGDDAPVVNATKVFAVAQQLSIPISVLKPGARSVQEVAGISVADPVKSELAEGLLAQQVLVVPSKSIRIDGQLQTAWWRLDRSSGELIGVGPGGRGQNLTEYIEAAENVNAVICVLGAGKEIANDHLTVGLLSGLMCVMSRVVGANGEPGERGMTWLGIMIHMVMVVADIANQGDE
;
A
#
# COMPACT_ATOMS: atom_id res chain seq x y z
N MET A 1 4.43 41.16 -8.46
CA MET A 1 3.87 42.52 -8.27
C MET A 1 3.00 42.56 -7.00
N ARG A 2 2.42 43.70 -6.60
CA ARG A 2 1.27 43.75 -5.66
C ARG A 2 0.00 44.07 -6.43
N CYS A 3 -1.09 43.35 -6.15
CA CYS A 3 -2.37 43.58 -6.82
C CYS A 3 -3.04 44.87 -6.31
N PRO A 4 -3.42 45.82 -7.18
CA PRO A 4 -4.09 47.06 -6.76
C PRO A 4 -5.52 46.85 -6.25
N SER A 5 -6.12 45.67 -6.43
CA SER A 5 -7.47 45.35 -5.92
C SER A 5 -7.50 44.68 -4.55
N CYS A 6 -6.43 44.01 -4.11
CA CYS A 6 -6.42 43.26 -2.84
C CYS A 6 -5.13 43.41 -2.01
N GLY A 7 -4.14 44.20 -2.49
CA GLY A 7 -2.90 44.51 -1.78
C GLY A 7 -1.88 43.36 -1.68
N ARG A 8 -2.29 42.10 -1.92
CA ARG A 8 -1.43 40.92 -1.85
C ARG A 8 -0.37 40.90 -2.96
N GLU A 9 0.73 40.23 -2.67
CA GLU A 9 1.78 39.92 -3.64
C GLU A 9 1.33 38.77 -4.56
N VAL A 10 1.73 38.87 -5.82
CA VAL A 10 1.30 38.03 -6.96
C VAL A 10 2.48 37.80 -7.91
N SER A 11 2.46 36.66 -8.59
CA SER A 11 3.42 36.33 -9.65
C SER A 11 3.22 37.21 -10.90
N ASP A 12 4.02 36.99 -11.95
CA ASP A 12 3.97 37.77 -13.20
C ASP A 12 2.87 37.26 -14.17
N GLN A 13 1.67 37.07 -13.63
CA GLN A 13 0.48 36.62 -14.38
C GLN A 13 -0.39 37.82 -14.81
N SER A 14 -1.25 37.60 -15.81
CA SER A 14 -2.17 38.63 -16.32
C SER A 14 -3.38 38.90 -15.41
N PHE A 15 -3.59 38.08 -14.38
CA PHE A 15 -4.67 38.18 -13.40
C PHE A 15 -4.16 37.91 -11.98
N CYS A 16 -4.87 38.45 -10.99
CA CYS A 16 -4.56 38.22 -9.58
C CYS A 16 -5.17 36.90 -9.10
N GLU A 17 -4.29 35.93 -8.85
CA GLU A 17 -4.55 34.62 -8.26
C GLU A 17 -5.51 34.69 -7.04
N TRP A 18 -5.36 35.72 -6.19
CA TRP A 18 -6.14 35.92 -4.96
C TRP A 18 -7.54 36.53 -5.13
N CYS A 19 -7.90 37.09 -6.30
CA CYS A 19 -9.19 37.77 -6.47
C CYS A 19 -9.75 37.83 -7.91
N GLY A 20 -9.19 37.06 -8.84
CA GLY A 20 -9.65 36.93 -10.24
C GLY A 20 -9.55 38.19 -11.12
N LYS A 21 -9.08 39.33 -10.59
CA LYS A 21 -9.08 40.61 -11.32
C LYS A 21 -7.82 40.78 -12.18
N PRO A 22 -7.94 41.31 -13.42
CA PRO A 22 -6.81 41.47 -14.33
C PRO A 22 -5.82 42.51 -13.82
N LEU A 23 -4.53 42.21 -13.95
CA LEU A 23 -3.41 43.06 -13.53
C LEU A 23 -3.04 43.99 -14.69
N LYS A 24 -3.63 45.20 -14.71
CA LYS A 24 -3.30 46.23 -15.72
C LYS A 24 -1.86 46.74 -15.52
N ALA A 25 -0.98 46.40 -16.46
CA ALA A 25 0.38 46.93 -16.50
C ALA A 25 0.41 48.35 -17.09
N GLU A 26 0.70 49.36 -16.26
CA GLU A 26 1.10 50.68 -16.73
C GLU A 26 2.62 50.76 -16.93
N LYS A 27 3.06 51.37 -18.05
CA LYS A 27 4.47 51.48 -18.40
C LYS A 27 5.16 52.61 -17.62
N ALA A 28 6.20 52.27 -16.86
CA ALA A 28 7.21 53.24 -16.43
C ALA A 28 8.21 53.55 -17.58
N PRO A 29 8.73 54.78 -17.68
CA PRO A 29 9.73 55.16 -18.69
C PRO A 29 11.15 54.69 -18.32
N PRO A 30 12.08 54.58 -19.30
CA PRO A 30 13.42 54.02 -19.07
C PRO A 30 14.43 55.05 -18.54
N ALA A 31 15.37 54.59 -17.70
CA ALA A 31 16.55 55.35 -17.30
C ALA A 31 17.81 54.46 -17.19
N GLU A 32 18.82 54.86 -17.96
CA GLU A 32 20.19 54.38 -18.18
C GLU A 32 20.94 53.52 -17.15
N LEU A 33 21.76 52.60 -17.69
CA LEU A 33 22.89 51.94 -17.02
C LEU A 33 24.11 52.87 -16.89
N LYS A 34 24.70 52.97 -15.68
CA LYS A 34 26.13 53.31 -15.50
C LYS A 34 26.77 52.46 -14.41
N ALA A 35 27.89 51.83 -14.74
CA ALA A 35 28.80 51.20 -13.79
C ALA A 35 29.93 52.16 -13.40
N VAL A 36 30.56 51.96 -12.23
CA VAL A 36 31.98 52.32 -11.94
C VAL A 36 32.37 51.77 -10.55
N ALA A 37 33.67 51.53 -10.37
CA ALA A 37 34.34 51.20 -9.11
C ALA A 37 35.80 51.72 -9.20
N PRO A 38 36.65 51.66 -8.15
CA PRO A 38 36.40 51.84 -6.70
C PRO A 38 37.35 52.89 -6.06
N SER A 39 37.04 53.36 -4.84
CA SER A 39 37.96 54.04 -3.90
C SER A 39 37.30 54.17 -2.51
N GLY A 40 37.99 54.39 -1.38
CA GLY A 40 39.45 54.40 -1.14
C GLY A 40 39.91 55.59 -0.28
N ASP A 41 40.51 55.32 0.90
CA ASP A 41 41.23 56.28 1.77
C ASP A 41 40.40 57.45 2.35
N LYS A 42 40.80 58.26 3.36
CA LYS A 42 41.84 58.31 4.42
C LYS A 42 41.35 59.37 5.44
N ALA A 43 41.85 59.59 6.67
CA ALA A 43 42.54 58.85 7.75
C ALA A 43 42.88 59.91 8.85
N LEU A 44 43.54 59.57 9.98
CA LEU A 44 44.60 60.40 10.61
C LEU A 44 45.25 59.75 11.86
N SER A 45 46.48 60.19 12.16
CA SER A 45 47.45 59.62 13.13
C SER A 45 47.70 60.63 14.30
N PRO A 46 48.80 60.64 15.14
CA PRO A 46 50.18 60.12 14.99
C PRO A 46 50.82 59.41 16.23
N ALA A 47 52.12 59.09 16.11
CA ALA A 47 53.01 58.38 17.06
C ALA A 47 53.91 59.37 17.87
N PRO A 48 55.15 59.08 18.41
CA PRO A 48 56.17 58.01 18.18
C PRO A 48 56.10 56.93 19.31
N SER A 49 57.12 56.24 19.89
CA SER A 49 58.62 56.23 19.88
C SER A 49 59.12 54.91 20.55
N SER A 50 60.39 54.45 20.56
CA SER A 50 61.57 54.60 19.66
C SER A 50 62.79 53.79 20.20
N GLU A 51 63.42 52.94 19.36
CA GLU A 51 64.79 52.34 19.52
C GLU A 51 65.09 51.41 20.73
N GLY A 52 66.25 50.70 20.71
CA GLY A 52 66.85 50.06 21.89
C GLY A 52 67.46 48.66 21.72
N SER A 53 68.75 48.56 21.40
CA SER A 53 69.56 47.31 21.34
C SER A 53 69.98 46.76 22.72
N GLY A 54 70.39 45.47 22.81
CA GLY A 54 70.97 44.91 24.05
C GLY A 54 71.52 43.48 23.96
N ALA A 55 72.84 43.32 24.13
CA ALA A 55 73.62 42.09 23.91
C ALA A 55 73.51 40.98 25.00
N ALA A 56 74.02 39.80 24.65
CA ALA A 56 74.47 38.72 25.56
C ALA A 56 75.93 39.00 26.05
N PRO A 57 76.68 38.14 26.82
CA PRO A 57 76.40 36.75 27.23
C PRO A 57 76.86 36.33 28.67
N GLN A 58 76.76 35.03 28.96
CA GLN A 58 77.56 34.20 29.91
C GLN A 58 77.91 34.69 31.34
N ALA A 59 77.52 33.91 32.36
CA ALA A 59 78.45 33.21 33.27
C ALA A 59 77.73 32.32 34.32
N THR A 60 78.32 31.16 34.63
CA THR A 60 78.08 30.31 35.82
C THR A 60 79.40 30.31 36.64
N PRO A 61 79.40 30.20 38.00
CA PRO A 61 79.04 28.94 38.66
C PRO A 61 78.47 28.96 40.10
N SER A 62 77.79 27.87 40.44
CA SER A 62 77.74 27.15 41.74
C SER A 62 78.00 27.90 43.07
N ALA A 63 76.95 28.02 43.89
CA ALA A 63 77.03 27.90 45.34
C ALA A 63 75.78 27.15 45.89
N ARG A 64 75.92 26.43 47.01
CA ARG A 64 74.81 25.73 47.69
C ARG A 64 74.28 26.54 48.87
N THR A 65 72.96 26.62 48.99
CA THR A 65 72.27 26.72 50.29
C THR A 65 70.95 25.95 50.22
N LYS A 66 70.54 25.33 51.34
CA LYS A 66 69.28 24.57 51.47
C LYS A 66 68.38 25.28 52.46
N GLU A 67 67.16 25.58 52.03
CA GLU A 67 65.90 25.84 52.75
C GLU A 67 65.03 26.69 51.81
N LYS A 68 63.70 26.57 51.71
CA LYS A 68 62.69 25.73 52.39
C LYS A 68 61.54 25.51 51.37
N PRO A 69 60.81 24.37 51.36
CA PRO A 69 59.82 24.11 50.32
C PRO A 69 58.46 24.74 50.63
N ASP A 70 58.02 25.70 49.82
CA ASP A 70 56.66 26.24 49.84
C ASP A 70 55.90 25.90 48.53
N ASN A 71 54.59 25.71 48.65
CA ASN A 71 53.59 25.68 47.58
C ASN A 71 53.76 24.62 46.46
N ALA A 72 53.69 23.35 46.86
CA ALA A 72 53.05 22.36 46.00
C ALA A 72 51.57 22.76 45.76
N SER A 73 51.08 22.65 44.53
CA SER A 73 49.72 23.04 44.17
C SER A 73 48.67 22.08 44.75
N SER A 74 48.12 22.44 45.91
CA SER A 74 47.11 21.65 46.61
C SER A 74 45.81 21.58 45.80
N GLN A 75 45.59 20.47 45.09
CA GLN A 75 44.27 20.18 44.52
C GLN A 75 43.22 20.10 45.65
N PRO A 76 42.03 20.71 45.48
CA PRO A 76 41.00 20.70 46.51
C PRO A 76 40.59 19.29 46.93
N ARG A 77 40.29 19.07 48.22
CA ARG A 77 39.89 17.75 48.73
C ARG A 77 38.65 17.17 48.03
N TRP A 78 37.76 18.02 47.49
CA TRP A 78 36.61 17.58 46.70
C TRP A 78 37.01 16.91 45.37
N TYR A 79 38.15 17.25 44.78
CA TYR A 79 38.60 16.70 43.49
C TYR A 79 38.80 15.18 43.59
N GLY A 80 39.45 14.70 44.66
CA GLY A 80 39.61 13.27 44.92
C GLY A 80 38.30 12.55 45.17
N VAL A 81 37.31 13.21 45.78
CA VAL A 81 35.97 12.65 46.03
C VAL A 81 35.18 12.50 44.73
N VAL A 82 35.23 13.51 43.84
CA VAL A 82 34.56 13.46 42.52
C VAL A 82 35.11 12.33 41.66
N TRP A 83 36.45 12.15 41.61
CA TRP A 83 37.03 11.04 40.86
C TRP A 83 36.77 9.66 41.49
N ALA A 84 36.67 9.57 42.82
CA ALA A 84 36.27 8.33 43.48
C ALA A 84 34.81 7.96 43.17
N ALA A 85 33.89 8.94 43.24
CA ALA A 85 32.50 8.75 42.87
C ALA A 85 32.36 8.32 41.39
N LEU A 86 33.06 8.98 40.47
CA LEU A 86 33.04 8.61 39.05
C LEU A 86 33.60 7.21 38.78
N ALA A 87 34.68 6.82 39.47
CA ALA A 87 35.20 5.44 39.37
C ALA A 87 34.18 4.41 39.86
N ILE A 88 33.52 4.67 41.00
CA ILE A 88 32.47 3.79 41.55
C ILE A 88 31.28 3.69 40.58
N VAL A 89 30.81 4.82 40.02
CA VAL A 89 29.74 4.83 39.02
C VAL A 89 30.13 4.04 37.76
N LEU A 90 31.37 4.13 37.28
CA LEU A 90 31.83 3.36 36.13
C LEU A 90 32.00 1.85 36.44
N TYR A 91 32.40 1.48 37.66
CA TYR A 91 32.40 0.07 38.08
C TYR A 91 30.97 -0.50 38.18
N LEU A 92 30.03 0.28 38.72
CA LEU A 92 28.62 -0.08 38.74
C LEU A 92 28.05 -0.19 37.32
N ALA A 93 28.36 0.76 36.42
CA ALA A 93 27.94 0.70 35.02
C ALA A 93 28.48 -0.54 34.28
N ILE A 94 29.72 -0.97 34.51
CA ILE A 94 30.28 -2.19 33.89
C ILE A 94 29.62 -3.46 34.45
N ALA A 95 29.26 -3.47 35.73
CA ALA A 95 28.55 -4.59 36.36
C ALA A 95 27.08 -4.66 35.91
N ASP A 96 26.39 -3.51 35.90
CA ASP A 96 25.02 -3.32 35.42
C ASP A 96 24.90 -3.70 33.94
N ALA A 97 25.80 -3.21 33.07
CA ALA A 97 25.81 -3.58 31.67
C ALA A 97 25.99 -5.09 31.43
N ALA A 98 26.78 -5.77 32.27
CA ALA A 98 26.90 -7.22 32.21
C ALA A 98 25.60 -7.94 32.62
N VAL A 99 24.94 -7.48 33.69
CA VAL A 99 23.68 -8.04 34.18
C VAL A 99 22.54 -7.77 33.20
N GLU A 100 22.31 -6.53 32.80
CA GLU A 100 21.21 -6.11 31.93
C GLU A 100 21.33 -6.72 30.52
N THR A 101 22.53 -6.78 29.96
CA THR A 101 22.78 -7.45 28.68
C THR A 101 22.56 -8.97 28.76
N PHE A 102 22.75 -9.58 29.94
CA PHE A 102 22.46 -10.99 30.17
C PHE A 102 20.96 -11.26 30.39
N LEU A 103 20.28 -10.41 31.15
CA LEU A 103 18.84 -10.48 31.42
C LEU A 103 18.00 -10.22 30.15
N ARG A 104 18.42 -9.28 29.29
CA ARG A 104 17.80 -9.02 27.98
C ARG A 104 18.25 -9.99 26.87
N GLU A 105 18.82 -11.15 27.22
CA GLU A 105 19.15 -12.24 26.30
C GLU A 105 19.99 -11.87 25.05
N SER A 106 20.78 -10.78 25.07
CA SER A 106 21.57 -10.32 23.92
C SER A 106 22.41 -11.43 23.26
N PRO A 107 22.53 -11.49 21.92
CA PRO A 107 23.42 -12.45 21.26
C PRO A 107 24.90 -12.30 21.69
N LEU A 108 25.28 -11.14 22.24
CA LEU A 108 26.64 -10.86 22.72
C LEU A 108 26.80 -11.05 24.25
N ARG A 109 25.76 -11.53 24.95
CA ARG A 109 25.69 -11.65 26.42
C ARG A 109 26.90 -12.35 27.04
N TRP A 110 27.38 -13.43 26.44
CA TRP A 110 28.54 -14.18 26.94
C TRP A 110 29.87 -13.43 26.79
N TRP A 111 30.05 -12.67 25.70
CA TRP A 111 31.25 -11.87 25.47
C TRP A 111 31.33 -10.69 26.43
N ILE A 112 30.24 -9.92 26.54
CA ILE A 112 30.15 -8.74 27.41
C ILE A 112 30.28 -9.16 28.88
N SER A 113 29.52 -10.18 29.32
CA SER A 113 29.59 -10.69 30.70
C SER A 113 30.97 -11.26 31.03
N GLY A 114 31.56 -12.07 30.14
CA GLY A 114 32.86 -12.68 30.36
C GLY A 114 33.98 -11.65 30.52
N ALA A 115 34.00 -10.61 29.68
CA ALA A 115 34.98 -9.54 29.74
C ALA A 115 34.77 -8.61 30.96
N ALA A 116 33.52 -8.28 31.30
CA ALA A 116 33.20 -7.48 32.49
C ALA A 116 33.58 -8.22 33.79
N VAL A 117 33.23 -9.50 33.93
CA VAL A 117 33.60 -10.34 35.08
C VAL A 117 35.13 -10.47 35.19
N LEU A 118 35.84 -10.68 34.07
CA LEU A 118 37.30 -10.73 34.06
C LEU A 118 37.92 -9.40 34.53
N TYR A 119 37.41 -8.26 34.07
CA TYR A 119 37.88 -6.94 34.49
C TYR A 119 37.65 -6.66 35.97
N LEU A 120 36.45 -6.93 36.48
CA LEU A 120 36.10 -6.73 37.89
C LEU A 120 36.88 -7.69 38.81
N ALA A 121 37.09 -8.94 38.38
CA ALA A 121 37.94 -9.90 39.09
C ALA A 121 39.42 -9.45 39.13
N LEU A 122 39.95 -8.91 38.03
CA LEU A 122 41.29 -8.33 37.99
C LEU A 122 41.41 -7.11 38.94
N CYS A 123 40.43 -6.22 38.96
CA CYS A 123 40.41 -5.09 39.89
C CYS A 123 40.39 -5.57 41.37
N ALA A 124 39.52 -6.52 41.71
CA ALA A 124 39.45 -7.11 43.04
C ALA A 124 40.77 -7.83 43.43
N ALA A 125 41.41 -8.52 42.48
CA ALA A 125 42.70 -9.18 42.70
C ALA A 125 43.84 -8.18 42.93
N VAL A 126 43.93 -7.10 42.15
CA VAL A 126 44.95 -6.05 42.35
C VAL A 126 44.73 -5.32 43.69
N TRP A 127 43.47 -5.02 44.03
CA TRP A 127 43.11 -4.41 45.33
C TRP A 127 43.54 -5.28 46.52
N ARG A 128 43.23 -6.60 46.46
CA ARG A 128 43.47 -7.55 47.55
C ARG A 128 44.93 -8.02 47.66
N LEU A 129 45.61 -8.24 46.54
CA LEU A 129 46.97 -8.82 46.49
C LEU A 129 48.08 -7.75 46.39
N MET A 130 47.77 -6.57 45.85
CA MET A 130 48.76 -5.51 45.59
C MET A 130 48.28 -4.13 46.07
N PRO A 131 47.94 -3.94 47.36
CA PRO A 131 47.41 -2.67 47.87
C PRO A 131 48.34 -1.47 47.65
N LYS A 132 49.67 -1.68 47.65
CA LYS A 132 50.66 -0.63 47.32
C LYS A 132 50.65 -0.21 45.84
N LEU A 133 50.11 -1.04 44.95
CA LEU A 133 49.89 -0.73 43.54
C LEU A 133 48.52 -0.05 43.36
N TRP A 134 47.48 -0.56 44.03
CA TRP A 134 46.16 0.06 44.07
C TRP A 134 46.20 1.51 44.57
N GLN A 135 46.97 1.79 45.62
CA GLN A 135 47.20 3.16 46.14
C GLN A 135 47.99 4.07 45.19
N ARG A 136 48.72 3.53 44.20
CA ARG A 136 49.38 4.32 43.14
C ARG A 136 48.44 4.60 41.96
N LEU A 137 47.46 3.72 41.73
CA LEU A 137 46.31 3.98 40.85
C LEU A 137 45.34 4.94 41.56
N ASN A 138 45.69 6.23 41.60
CA ASN A 138 44.81 7.29 42.08
C ASN A 138 43.44 7.23 41.35
N TRP A 139 42.35 7.62 42.02
CA TRP A 139 40.97 7.42 41.54
C TRP A 139 40.70 7.90 40.11
N ALA A 140 41.33 9.01 39.68
CA ALA A 140 41.23 9.50 38.30
C ALA A 140 41.73 8.47 37.26
N ASN A 141 42.81 7.72 37.58
CA ASN A 141 43.33 6.65 36.74
C ASN A 141 42.41 5.41 36.75
N GLN A 142 41.70 5.16 37.86
CA GLN A 142 40.74 4.06 37.97
C GLN A 142 39.49 4.35 37.12
N ALA A 143 38.95 5.57 37.22
CA ALA A 143 37.87 6.05 36.36
C ALA A 143 38.27 6.03 34.87
N ALA A 144 39.46 6.53 34.53
CA ALA A 144 39.98 6.51 33.16
C ALA A 144 40.13 5.08 32.61
N LEU A 145 40.65 4.15 33.40
CA LEU A 145 40.76 2.74 33.00
C LEU A 145 39.38 2.09 32.80
N SER A 146 38.43 2.37 33.69
CA SER A 146 37.06 1.85 33.59
C SER A 146 36.35 2.37 32.33
N LEU A 147 36.49 3.68 32.04
CA LEU A 147 35.95 4.27 30.81
C LEU A 147 36.59 3.69 29.55
N LEU A 148 37.90 3.42 29.55
CA LEU A 148 38.56 2.72 28.44
C LEU A 148 38.04 1.29 28.26
N VAL A 149 37.72 0.57 29.34
CA VAL A 149 37.14 -0.78 29.25
C VAL A 149 35.72 -0.72 28.70
N LEU A 150 34.88 0.21 29.15
CA LEU A 150 33.54 0.41 28.58
C LEU A 150 33.60 0.76 27.08
N LEU A 151 34.49 1.69 26.69
CA LEU A 151 34.74 2.03 25.28
C LEU A 151 35.28 0.84 24.47
N ALA A 152 36.15 0.01 25.05
CA ALA A 152 36.69 -1.18 24.40
C ALA A 152 35.62 -2.25 24.19
N LEU A 153 34.74 -2.47 25.18
CA LEU A 153 33.57 -3.34 25.03
C LEU A 153 32.70 -2.86 23.87
N MET A 154 32.20 -1.62 23.94
CA MET A 154 31.28 -1.07 22.93
C MET A 154 31.90 -1.02 21.52
N SER A 155 33.18 -0.67 21.39
CA SER A 155 33.86 -0.67 20.08
C SER A 155 34.15 -2.07 19.54
N SER A 156 34.38 -3.08 20.41
CA SER A 156 34.52 -4.47 19.98
C SER A 156 33.19 -5.08 19.55
N THR A 157 32.09 -4.76 20.23
CA THR A 157 30.76 -5.28 19.90
C THR A 157 30.14 -4.58 18.69
N ALA A 158 30.42 -3.28 18.49
CA ALA A 158 29.94 -2.50 17.34
C ALA A 158 30.28 -3.10 15.96
N TRP A 159 31.29 -3.98 15.88
CA TRP A 159 31.70 -4.66 14.64
C TRP A 159 31.19 -6.11 14.53
N MET A 160 30.34 -6.56 15.45
CA MET A 160 29.67 -7.86 15.44
C MET A 160 28.20 -7.72 14.98
N PRO A 161 27.59 -8.76 14.38
CA PRO A 161 26.17 -8.74 14.01
C PRO A 161 25.27 -8.35 15.20
N GLY A 162 24.32 -7.44 14.97
CA GLY A 162 23.43 -6.88 15.99
C GLY A 162 24.08 -5.95 17.02
N GLY A 163 25.42 -5.80 17.02
CA GLY A 163 26.16 -5.21 18.15
C GLY A 163 26.08 -3.68 18.34
N LEU A 164 25.39 -2.96 17.45
CA LEU A 164 25.04 -1.54 17.59
C LEU A 164 23.60 -1.30 18.12
N GLU A 165 22.78 -2.34 18.18
CA GLU A 165 21.33 -2.26 18.44
C GLU A 165 20.92 -3.20 19.59
N GLN A 166 21.32 -4.47 19.49
CA GLN A 166 21.13 -5.54 20.47
C GLN A 166 22.43 -5.85 21.27
N GLY A 167 23.37 -4.90 21.29
CA GLY A 167 24.73 -5.05 21.83
C GLY A 167 24.83 -4.92 23.35
N LEU A 168 25.46 -3.83 23.81
CA LEU A 168 25.66 -3.52 25.23
C LEU A 168 24.55 -2.58 25.72
N ASN A 169 23.66 -3.12 26.54
CA ASN A 169 22.62 -2.36 27.24
C ASN A 169 23.15 -1.88 28.60
N LEU A 170 22.65 -0.75 29.12
CA LEU A 170 23.15 -0.11 30.35
C LEU A 170 22.04 0.74 30.98
N LEU A 171 21.83 0.62 32.30
CA LEU A 171 20.82 1.34 33.08
C LEU A 171 19.40 1.22 32.49
N GLY A 172 19.05 0.03 32.00
CA GLY A 172 17.78 -0.25 31.32
C GLY A 172 17.65 0.37 29.92
N GLN A 173 18.67 1.06 29.41
CA GLN A 173 18.62 1.72 28.09
C GLN A 173 19.17 0.82 26.97
N PRO A 174 18.56 0.87 25.77
CA PRO A 174 19.00 0.10 24.61
C PRO A 174 20.33 0.62 24.06
N THR A 175 21.09 -0.28 23.43
CA THR A 175 22.47 -0.03 22.96
C THR A 175 22.62 1.26 22.15
N SER A 176 21.68 1.57 21.24
CA SER A 176 21.72 2.80 20.43
C SER A 176 21.65 4.09 21.25
N ILE A 177 20.85 4.14 22.33
CA ILE A 177 20.80 5.32 23.23
C ILE A 177 22.12 5.46 23.99
N VAL A 178 22.69 4.36 24.49
CA VAL A 178 23.98 4.38 25.20
C VAL A 178 25.11 4.87 24.27
N LEU A 179 25.12 4.42 23.01
CA LEU A 179 26.06 4.86 21.98
C LEU A 179 25.90 6.34 21.62
N ALA A 180 24.66 6.82 21.48
CA ALA A 180 24.36 8.23 21.17
C ALA A 180 24.81 9.16 22.30
N VAL A 181 24.42 8.88 23.56
CA VAL A 181 24.85 9.67 24.74
C VAL A 181 26.38 9.70 24.86
N LEU A 182 27.04 8.55 24.70
CA LEU A 182 28.50 8.47 24.76
C LEU A 182 29.17 9.27 23.62
N SER A 183 28.62 9.20 22.40
CA SER A 183 29.11 9.98 21.25
C SER A 183 28.93 11.49 21.46
N ALA A 184 27.81 11.92 22.04
CA ALA A 184 27.59 13.32 22.43
C ALA A 184 28.70 13.81 23.39
N VAL A 185 29.04 13.00 24.41
CA VAL A 185 30.12 13.33 25.36
C VAL A 185 31.47 13.43 24.65
N VAL A 186 31.80 12.52 23.72
CA VAL A 186 33.07 12.57 22.99
C VAL A 186 33.16 13.76 22.03
N VAL A 187 32.06 14.13 21.36
CA VAL A 187 31.98 15.34 20.52
C VAL A 187 32.14 16.60 21.37
N ALA A 188 31.50 16.68 22.53
CA ALA A 188 31.65 17.80 23.46
C ALA A 188 33.11 17.95 23.96
N LEU A 189 33.75 16.85 24.37
CA LEU A 189 35.15 16.84 24.80
C LEU A 189 36.11 17.22 23.66
N SER A 190 35.82 16.77 22.44
CA SER A 190 36.58 17.14 21.23
C SER A 190 36.49 18.64 20.94
N GLY A 191 35.30 19.24 21.05
CA GLY A 191 35.11 20.69 20.93
C GLY A 191 35.88 21.48 22.00
N ILE A 192 35.83 21.01 23.25
CA ILE A 192 36.57 21.61 24.37
C ILE A 192 38.09 21.51 24.16
N PHE A 193 38.60 20.41 23.60
CA PHE A 193 40.01 20.28 23.23
C PHE A 193 40.40 21.28 22.13
N LEU A 194 39.65 21.33 21.03
CA LEU A 194 39.92 22.24 19.91
C LEU A 194 39.90 23.71 20.35
N ALA A 195 38.96 24.10 21.23
CA ALA A 195 38.90 25.44 21.81
C ALA A 195 40.13 25.78 22.71
N ARG A 196 40.78 24.78 23.32
CA ARG A 196 41.98 24.94 24.15
C ARG A 196 43.29 25.00 23.35
N LEU A 197 43.28 24.71 22.06
CA LEU A 197 44.47 24.83 21.21
C LEU A 197 44.94 26.29 21.11
N HIS A 198 46.20 26.55 21.44
CA HIS A 198 46.72 27.92 21.58
C HIS A 198 47.03 28.61 20.25
N PHE A 199 47.20 27.84 19.17
CA PHE A 199 47.48 28.36 17.81
C PHE A 199 46.22 28.61 16.97
N VAL A 200 45.03 28.20 17.47
CA VAL A 200 43.76 28.42 16.77
C VAL A 200 43.26 29.85 17.10
N PRO A 201 42.96 30.69 16.09
CA PRO A 201 42.45 32.04 16.33
C PRO A 201 41.04 32.01 16.94
N LEU A 202 40.61 33.11 17.56
CA LEU A 202 39.32 33.19 18.27
C LEU A 202 38.13 32.75 17.41
N ALA A 203 38.08 33.16 16.14
CA ALA A 203 37.04 32.74 15.19
C ALA A 203 37.00 31.21 15.00
N GLY A 204 38.16 30.56 14.86
CA GLY A 204 38.25 29.09 14.74
C GLY A 204 37.78 28.35 16.01
N LYS A 205 37.97 28.96 17.19
CA LYS A 205 37.47 28.42 18.46
C LYS A 205 35.95 28.54 18.58
N ILE A 206 35.38 29.65 18.12
CA ILE A 206 33.93 29.86 18.04
C ILE A 206 33.31 28.85 17.07
N VAL A 207 33.88 28.68 15.87
CA VAL A 207 33.42 27.68 14.89
C VAL A 207 33.51 26.26 15.44
N ALA A 208 34.63 25.87 16.07
CA ALA A 208 34.75 24.54 16.68
C ALA A 208 33.73 24.32 17.83
N GLY A 209 33.44 25.36 18.61
CA GLY A 209 32.40 25.31 19.66
C GLY A 209 30.98 25.16 19.09
N LEU A 210 30.65 25.89 18.02
CA LEU A 210 29.35 25.80 17.34
C LEU A 210 29.16 24.44 16.65
N LEU A 211 30.19 23.92 15.97
CA LEU A 211 30.15 22.59 15.35
C LEU A 211 30.03 21.47 16.40
N ALA A 212 30.71 21.61 17.54
CA ALA A 212 30.57 20.66 18.65
C ALA A 212 29.17 20.72 19.29
N LEU A 213 28.61 21.92 19.48
CA LEU A 213 27.23 22.09 19.98
C LEU A 213 26.20 21.49 19.02
N TYR A 214 26.38 21.70 17.71
CA TYR A 214 25.53 21.12 16.66
C TYR A 214 25.64 19.59 16.60
N GLY A 215 26.84 19.03 16.78
CA GLY A 215 27.04 17.59 16.87
C GLY A 215 26.49 16.96 18.16
N VAL A 216 26.59 17.66 19.29
CA VAL A 216 25.96 17.26 20.56
C VAL A 216 24.43 17.26 20.42
N ALA A 217 23.84 18.30 19.83
CA ALA A 217 22.42 18.30 19.49
C ALA A 217 22.05 17.12 18.56
N GLY A 218 22.95 16.80 17.61
CA GLY A 218 22.90 15.61 16.74
C GLY A 218 22.52 14.32 17.46
N PHE A 219 23.26 14.02 18.52
CA PHE A 219 23.06 12.79 19.30
C PHE A 219 22.03 12.91 20.43
N LEU A 220 21.85 14.10 21.02
CA LEU A 220 20.86 14.27 22.10
C LEU A 220 19.41 14.32 21.57
N LEU A 221 19.18 14.93 20.41
CA LEU A 221 17.85 14.92 19.77
C LEU A 221 17.48 13.51 19.29
N ALA A 222 18.47 12.73 18.81
CA ALA A 222 18.30 11.32 18.49
C ALA A 222 17.84 10.48 19.68
N VAL A 223 18.41 10.72 20.88
CA VAL A 223 18.00 10.04 22.12
C VAL A 223 16.56 10.38 22.49
N SER A 224 16.14 11.65 22.39
CA SER A 224 14.75 12.03 22.64
C SER A 224 13.76 11.53 21.57
N ALA A 225 14.24 11.21 20.36
CA ALA A 225 13.43 10.74 19.24
C ALA A 225 13.58 9.22 18.96
N GLY A 226 14.13 8.45 19.92
CA GLY A 226 14.31 7.00 19.81
C GLY A 226 15.13 6.52 18.60
N THR A 227 15.90 7.40 17.95
CA THR A 227 16.46 7.14 16.62
C THR A 227 17.62 6.13 16.67
N PRO A 228 17.63 5.06 15.85
CA PRO A 228 18.73 4.10 15.81
C PRO A 228 20.08 4.76 15.48
N TYR A 229 21.13 4.33 16.16
CA TYR A 229 22.47 4.94 16.04
C TYR A 229 23.05 4.90 14.60
N PRO A 230 22.85 3.84 13.79
CA PRO A 230 23.28 3.83 12.37
C PRO A 230 22.57 4.87 11.49
N SER A 231 21.28 5.09 11.70
CA SER A 231 20.44 5.99 10.88
C SER A 231 20.89 7.45 10.95
N LEU A 232 21.51 7.84 12.07
CA LEU A 232 22.05 9.20 12.29
C LEU A 232 23.13 9.62 11.30
N PHE A 233 23.83 8.65 10.70
CA PHE A 233 24.88 8.89 9.71
C PHE A 233 24.40 8.75 8.27
N HIS A 234 23.13 8.36 8.08
CA HIS A 234 22.53 8.08 6.77
C HIS A 234 21.41 9.06 6.38
N GLY A 235 20.96 9.92 7.30
CA GLY A 235 20.02 10.99 6.99
C GLY A 235 19.04 11.37 8.10
N ALA A 236 19.01 10.61 9.22
CA ALA A 236 18.05 10.81 10.32
C ALA A 236 18.54 11.75 11.44
N SER A 237 19.67 12.45 11.27
CA SER A 237 20.09 13.51 12.21
C SER A 237 19.44 14.85 11.84
N GLN A 238 19.40 15.82 12.76
CA GLN A 238 18.54 17.01 12.57
C GLN A 238 18.84 17.81 11.30
N TRP A 239 17.78 18.48 10.81
CA TRP A 239 17.73 19.21 9.54
C TRP A 239 17.91 18.27 8.33
N THR A 240 17.03 17.27 8.25
CA THR A 240 16.96 16.25 7.17
C THR A 240 16.92 16.80 5.74
N ARG A 241 16.54 18.08 5.55
CA ARG A 241 16.65 18.81 4.27
C ARG A 241 18.10 19.09 3.83
N LEU A 242 19.08 18.91 4.70
CA LEU A 242 20.50 18.95 4.38
C LEU A 242 21.00 17.54 4.02
N PRO A 243 21.91 17.40 3.04
CA PRO A 243 22.62 16.15 2.78
C PRO A 243 23.22 15.56 4.07
N PHE A 244 23.17 14.23 4.22
CA PHE A 244 23.53 13.53 5.48
C PHE A 244 24.90 13.92 6.06
N TRP A 245 25.88 14.26 5.21
CA TRP A 245 27.24 14.67 5.61
C TRP A 245 27.32 16.08 6.24
N LEU A 246 26.27 16.89 6.12
CA LEU A 246 26.11 18.18 6.79
C LEU A 246 25.25 18.09 8.07
N GLN A 247 24.64 16.95 8.38
CA GLN A 247 23.79 16.79 9.56
C GLN A 247 24.63 16.67 10.85
N GLY A 248 24.03 17.01 11.99
CA GLY A 248 24.74 17.20 13.27
C GLY A 248 25.58 16.00 13.70
N ALA A 249 24.98 14.81 13.78
CA ALA A 249 25.67 13.60 14.23
C ALA A 249 26.89 13.28 13.34
N THR A 250 26.74 13.40 12.02
CA THR A 250 27.82 13.20 11.04
C THR A 250 28.93 14.25 11.18
N VAL A 251 28.58 15.53 11.31
CA VAL A 251 29.52 16.64 11.54
C VAL A 251 30.31 16.46 12.84
N GLY A 252 29.66 16.02 13.92
CA GLY A 252 30.32 15.68 15.18
C GLY A 252 31.24 14.46 15.05
N GLY A 253 30.67 13.31 14.66
CA GLY A 253 31.34 12.01 14.70
C GLY A 253 32.40 11.77 13.62
N LEU A 254 32.19 12.25 12.39
CA LEU A 254 33.08 11.98 11.24
C LEU A 254 33.99 13.14 10.84
N PHE A 255 33.74 14.35 11.33
CA PHE A 255 34.60 15.51 11.04
C PHE A 255 35.27 16.06 12.30
N LEU A 256 34.50 16.37 13.35
CA LEU A 256 35.03 17.02 14.55
C LEU A 256 35.88 16.07 15.43
N VAL A 257 35.46 14.81 15.63
CA VAL A 257 36.22 13.81 16.39
C VAL A 257 37.53 13.40 15.69
N PRO A 258 37.57 13.08 14.37
CA PRO A 258 38.83 12.81 13.66
C PRO A 258 39.80 14.00 13.64
N LEU A 259 39.28 15.23 13.51
CA LEU A 259 40.10 16.45 13.58
C LEU A 259 40.72 16.63 14.97
N ALA A 260 39.97 16.39 16.04
CA ALA A 260 40.48 16.42 17.41
C ALA A 260 41.55 15.33 17.64
N LEU A 261 41.29 14.10 17.19
CA LEU A 261 42.23 12.96 17.27
C LEU A 261 43.55 13.28 16.55
N LEU A 262 43.48 13.75 15.30
CA LEU A 262 44.66 14.11 14.50
C LEU A 262 45.46 15.25 15.17
N LEU A 263 44.79 16.26 15.71
CA LEU A 263 45.46 17.40 16.34
C LEU A 263 46.02 17.05 17.74
N GLU A 264 45.38 16.20 18.53
CA GLU A 264 45.97 15.68 19.78
C GLU A 264 47.23 14.84 19.44
N ILE A 265 47.19 13.96 18.42
CA ILE A 265 48.37 13.22 17.95
C ILE A 265 49.51 14.16 17.52
N VAL A 266 49.24 15.11 16.61
CA VAL A 266 50.28 16.01 16.05
C VAL A 266 50.85 16.97 17.11
N THR A 267 50.05 17.45 18.06
CA THR A 267 50.52 18.36 19.12
C THR A 267 51.14 17.62 20.30
N GLY A 268 50.65 16.42 20.62
CA GLY A 268 51.15 15.55 21.69
C GLY A 268 52.51 14.96 21.36
N LEU A 269 52.71 14.43 20.14
CA LEU A 269 54.01 13.92 19.67
C LEU A 269 55.14 14.95 19.80
N ARG A 270 54.83 16.24 19.62
CA ARG A 270 55.79 17.36 19.75
C ARG A 270 56.07 17.79 21.19
N ARG A 271 55.40 17.19 22.19
CA ARG A 271 55.42 17.60 23.61
C ARG A 271 55.57 16.42 24.59
N ILE A 272 55.90 15.23 24.11
CA ILE A 272 56.03 14.03 24.96
C ILE A 272 57.08 14.25 26.03
N THR A 273 56.62 14.18 27.28
CA THR A 273 57.42 14.16 28.50
C THR A 273 56.98 12.96 29.32
N ARG A 274 57.89 12.37 30.10
CA ARG A 274 57.69 11.03 30.70
C ARG A 274 56.44 10.93 31.59
N ASP A 275 56.06 12.04 32.22
CA ASP A 275 54.92 12.12 33.13
C ASP A 275 53.58 12.46 32.45
N LYS A 276 53.59 12.78 31.14
CA LYS A 276 52.39 13.15 30.35
C LYS A 276 52.00 12.10 29.30
N ILE A 277 52.83 11.07 29.11
CA ILE A 277 52.61 10.05 28.08
C ILE A 277 51.32 9.22 28.31
N SER A 278 50.90 9.07 29.56
CA SER A 278 49.67 8.35 29.95
C SER A 278 48.39 9.13 29.63
N ASP A 279 48.32 10.42 29.96
CA ASP A 279 47.19 11.31 29.62
C ASP A 279 47.07 11.44 28.08
N PHE A 280 48.20 11.62 27.38
CA PHE A 280 48.23 11.60 25.92
C PHE A 280 47.70 10.29 25.33
N ALA A 281 48.22 9.13 25.78
CA ALA A 281 47.78 7.84 25.29
C ALA A 281 46.29 7.56 25.59
N PHE A 282 45.82 7.89 26.80
CA PHE A 282 44.41 7.74 27.19
C PHE A 282 43.47 8.47 26.22
N ARG A 283 43.75 9.74 25.88
CA ARG A 283 42.90 10.52 24.98
C ARG A 283 42.92 10.00 23.55
N VAL A 284 44.10 9.65 23.02
CA VAL A 284 44.24 9.11 21.68
C VAL A 284 43.49 7.77 21.54
N ILE A 285 43.55 6.91 22.57
CA ILE A 285 42.78 5.66 22.60
C ILE A 285 41.28 5.94 22.72
N ALA A 286 40.84 6.82 23.63
CA ALA A 286 39.42 7.10 23.82
C ALA A 286 38.75 7.73 22.58
N LEU A 287 39.40 8.72 21.95
CA LEU A 287 38.95 9.31 20.69
C LEU A 287 38.99 8.28 19.54
N GLY A 288 40.01 7.42 19.51
CA GLY A 288 40.12 6.31 18.55
C GLY A 288 38.97 5.31 18.67
N MET A 289 38.68 4.82 19.87
CA MET A 289 37.57 3.87 20.10
C MET A 289 36.20 4.46 19.75
N SER A 290 35.96 5.73 20.08
CA SER A 290 34.73 6.42 19.67
C SER A 290 34.63 6.56 18.15
N LEU A 291 35.73 6.83 17.44
CA LEU A 291 35.72 6.86 15.98
C LEU A 291 35.49 5.47 15.38
N VAL A 292 36.03 4.40 15.97
CA VAL A 292 35.79 3.01 15.55
C VAL A 292 34.31 2.62 15.70
N ILE A 293 33.62 3.13 16.73
CA ILE A 293 32.16 3.00 16.90
C ILE A 293 31.41 3.75 15.78
N THR A 294 31.75 5.03 15.55
CA THR A 294 31.12 5.86 14.51
C THR A 294 31.30 5.26 13.11
N VAL A 295 32.48 4.74 12.79
CA VAL A 295 32.78 4.13 11.48
C VAL A 295 32.05 2.80 11.28
N ALA A 296 31.75 2.05 12.34
CA ALA A 296 30.89 0.87 12.24
C ALA A 296 29.47 1.27 11.79
N ALA A 297 28.91 2.29 12.44
CA ALA A 297 27.56 2.80 12.18
C ALA A 297 27.38 3.39 10.76
N VAL A 298 28.45 3.89 10.14
CA VAL A 298 28.46 4.35 8.73
C VAL A 298 28.49 3.19 7.73
N ARG A 299 28.90 1.99 8.14
CA ARG A 299 29.05 0.83 7.25
C ARG A 299 27.76 0.00 7.11
N ILE A 300 26.83 0.16 8.04
CA ILE A 300 25.52 -0.49 8.07
C ILE A 300 24.52 0.45 7.39
N PRO A 301 23.95 0.11 6.21
CA PRO A 301 22.97 0.97 5.54
C PRO A 301 21.78 1.29 6.44
N ALA A 302 21.17 2.47 6.27
CA ALA A 302 19.90 2.80 6.93
C ALA A 302 18.85 1.70 6.72
N ASP A 303 18.84 1.13 5.51
CA ASP A 303 17.97 0.07 5.01
C ASP A 303 18.18 -1.31 5.68
N THR A 304 19.00 -1.38 6.74
CA THR A 304 19.18 -2.59 7.59
C THR A 304 18.80 -2.34 9.06
N GLY A 305 18.09 -1.25 9.34
CA GLY A 305 17.49 -0.93 10.64
C GLY A 305 16.25 -0.01 10.53
N TYR A 306 16.07 0.68 9.40
CA TYR A 306 14.76 1.16 8.96
C TYR A 306 14.03 0.04 8.23
N ASP A 307 13.50 -0.90 9.01
CA ASP A 307 12.59 -1.94 8.55
C ASP A 307 11.36 -1.30 7.87
N SER A 308 11.20 -1.49 6.56
CA SER A 308 10.01 -1.03 5.83
C SER A 308 8.75 -1.88 6.10
N GLY A 309 8.91 -3.05 6.74
CA GLY A 309 7.84 -3.81 7.37
C GLY A 309 7.29 -3.18 8.65
N ALA A 310 8.01 -2.23 9.29
CA ALA A 310 7.55 -1.48 10.47
C ALA A 310 6.37 -0.52 10.22
N ILE A 311 5.75 -0.57 9.03
CA ILE A 311 4.42 -0.03 8.72
C ILE A 311 3.30 -0.96 9.27
N GLY A 312 3.63 -2.17 9.74
CA GLY A 312 2.69 -3.15 10.33
C GLY A 312 2.83 -3.38 11.83
N THR A 313 4.06 -3.33 12.36
CA THR A 313 4.33 -3.36 13.80
C THR A 313 5.36 -2.30 14.14
N LEU A 314 4.95 -1.31 14.93
CA LEU A 314 5.85 -0.29 15.48
C LEU A 314 6.84 -0.93 16.48
N PRO A 315 8.06 -0.38 16.66
CA PRO A 315 9.12 -1.02 17.47
C PRO A 315 8.74 -1.34 18.93
N TRP A 316 7.75 -0.64 19.50
CA TRP A 316 7.24 -0.88 20.86
C TRP A 316 6.29 -2.08 20.99
N PHE A 317 5.89 -2.75 19.90
CA PHE A 317 5.14 -4.02 19.95
C PHE A 317 5.89 -5.20 20.63
N SER A 318 7.16 -4.98 21.03
CA SER A 318 8.02 -5.98 21.66
C SER A 318 8.29 -5.76 23.17
N GLU A 319 7.89 -4.62 23.76
CA GLU A 319 8.05 -4.39 25.20
C GLU A 319 6.69 -4.39 25.94
N ASN A 320 6.70 -4.94 27.16
CA ASN A 320 5.58 -5.02 28.10
C ASN A 320 4.32 -5.78 27.63
N HIS A 321 4.47 -7.11 27.46
CA HIS A 321 3.41 -8.03 27.85
C HIS A 321 3.15 -7.95 29.37
N GLU A 322 2.36 -6.98 29.83
CA GLU A 322 1.47 -7.28 30.95
C GLU A 322 0.61 -8.48 30.53
N LYS A 323 0.37 -9.43 31.46
CA LYS A 323 -0.36 -10.64 31.10
C LYS A 323 -1.77 -10.26 30.64
N PRO A 324 -2.20 -10.65 29.42
CA PRO A 324 -3.57 -10.39 28.99
C PRO A 324 -4.53 -11.04 29.99
N LEU A 325 -5.64 -10.35 30.28
CA LEU A 325 -6.63 -10.80 31.25
C LEU A 325 -7.39 -12.02 30.71
N GLU A 326 -6.85 -13.21 30.92
CA GLU A 326 -7.45 -14.47 30.47
C GLU A 326 -8.90 -14.65 30.99
N GLY A 327 -9.76 -15.23 30.16
CA GLY A 327 -11.16 -15.52 30.50
C GLY A 327 -12.08 -14.29 30.62
N GLU A 328 -13.08 -14.47 31.47
CA GLU A 328 -14.27 -13.60 31.59
C GLU A 328 -13.96 -12.12 31.88
N ALA A 329 -12.83 -11.82 32.53
CA ALA A 329 -12.44 -10.45 32.87
C ALA A 329 -11.92 -9.67 31.64
N GLY A 330 -11.06 -10.28 30.82
CA GLY A 330 -10.58 -9.67 29.57
C GLY A 330 -11.66 -9.62 28.51
N TYR A 331 -12.45 -10.69 28.36
CA TYR A 331 -13.63 -10.67 27.49
C TYR A 331 -14.58 -9.51 27.84
N LYS A 332 -14.94 -9.32 29.13
CA LYS A 332 -15.78 -8.19 29.55
C LYS A 332 -15.12 -6.82 29.35
N ARG A 333 -13.79 -6.72 29.39
CA ARG A 333 -13.06 -5.49 29.02
C ARG A 333 -13.18 -5.22 27.52
N ALA A 334 -12.93 -6.24 26.70
CA ALA A 334 -12.89 -6.14 25.24
C ALA A 334 -14.29 -6.02 24.59
N SER A 335 -15.30 -6.76 25.06
CA SER A 335 -16.67 -6.66 24.55
C SER A 335 -17.24 -5.26 24.78
N ARG A 336 -16.99 -4.62 25.94
CA ARG A 336 -17.30 -3.19 26.19
C ARG A 336 -16.51 -2.18 25.32
N ARG A 337 -15.48 -2.63 24.60
CA ARG A 337 -14.74 -1.83 23.60
C ARG A 337 -15.39 -2.03 22.22
N LEU A 338 -15.68 -3.28 21.84
CA LEU A 338 -16.49 -3.62 20.66
C LEU A 338 -17.86 -2.93 20.67
N SER A 339 -18.59 -2.91 21.79
CA SER A 339 -19.89 -2.21 21.90
C SER A 339 -19.78 -0.71 21.61
N ARG A 340 -18.66 -0.06 21.92
CA ARG A 340 -18.44 1.37 21.64
C ARG A 340 -18.05 1.62 20.18
N ILE A 341 -17.32 0.70 19.56
CA ILE A 341 -17.10 0.73 18.10
C ILE A 341 -18.44 0.58 17.37
N MET A 342 -19.27 -0.39 17.78
CA MET A 342 -20.61 -0.59 17.21
C MET A 342 -21.54 0.60 17.43
N ALA A 343 -21.55 1.20 18.63
CA ALA A 343 -22.29 2.44 18.88
C ALA A 343 -21.82 3.61 17.99
N GLY A 344 -20.51 3.68 17.68
CA GLY A 344 -19.98 4.59 16.66
C GLY A 344 -20.53 4.28 15.27
N VAL A 345 -20.46 3.02 14.83
CA VAL A 345 -21.01 2.57 13.52
C VAL A 345 -22.51 2.85 13.41
N ASP A 346 -23.30 2.65 14.48
CA ASP A 346 -24.72 3.00 14.54
C ASP A 346 -24.95 4.51 14.39
N VAL A 347 -24.15 5.36 15.04
CA VAL A 347 -24.19 6.82 14.83
C VAL A 347 -23.91 7.12 13.36
N LEU A 348 -22.85 6.58 12.77
CA LEU A 348 -22.52 6.87 11.37
C LEU A 348 -23.61 6.41 10.42
N GLN A 349 -24.10 5.17 10.55
CA GLN A 349 -25.17 4.65 9.71
C GLN A 349 -26.48 5.44 9.85
N SER A 350 -26.73 6.11 10.97
CA SER A 350 -27.90 7.00 11.15
C SER A 350 -27.84 8.31 10.37
N LYS A 351 -26.66 8.70 9.84
CA LYS A 351 -26.44 9.98 9.15
C LYS A 351 -26.21 9.85 7.64
N ILE A 352 -26.02 8.63 7.14
CA ILE A 352 -25.78 8.39 5.71
C ILE A 352 -27.08 8.64 4.93
N ASP A 353 -27.02 9.40 3.84
CA ASP A 353 -28.11 9.38 2.86
C ASP A 353 -28.10 8.04 2.09
N ARG A 354 -28.84 7.06 2.61
CA ARG A 354 -29.05 5.76 1.98
C ARG A 354 -29.63 5.87 0.56
N SER A 355 -30.32 6.96 0.20
CA SER A 355 -30.86 7.15 -1.15
C SER A 355 -29.77 7.34 -2.21
N LEU A 356 -28.51 7.56 -1.81
CA LEU A 356 -27.39 7.54 -2.74
C LEU A 356 -27.07 6.13 -3.25
N PHE A 357 -27.34 5.11 -2.43
CA PHE A 357 -26.86 3.74 -2.59
C PHE A 357 -27.97 2.68 -2.74
N GLU A 358 -29.20 2.99 -2.31
CA GLU A 358 -30.31 2.03 -2.24
C GLU A 358 -31.59 2.60 -2.88
N ILE A 359 -32.17 1.85 -3.82
CA ILE A 359 -33.37 2.26 -4.57
C ILE A 359 -34.59 2.39 -3.66
N ASP A 360 -34.70 1.60 -2.60
CA ASP A 360 -35.77 1.70 -1.60
C ASP A 360 -35.71 3.03 -0.84
N ALA A 361 -34.56 3.38 -0.27
CA ALA A 361 -34.37 4.67 0.41
C ALA A 361 -34.53 5.87 -0.55
N LEU A 362 -34.26 5.68 -1.84
CA LEU A 362 -34.53 6.67 -2.88
C LEU A 362 -36.02 6.84 -3.20
N ALA A 363 -36.78 5.75 -3.30
CA ALA A 363 -38.23 5.81 -3.43
C ALA A 363 -38.88 6.45 -2.19
N GLU A 364 -38.40 6.11 -0.98
CA GLU A 364 -38.82 6.75 0.27
C GLU A 364 -38.54 8.26 0.27
N ARG A 365 -37.35 8.71 -0.18
CA ARG A 365 -36.98 10.14 -0.21
C ARG A 365 -37.74 10.94 -1.28
N LEU A 366 -38.00 10.36 -2.44
CA LEU A 366 -38.69 11.05 -3.55
C LEU A 366 -40.23 10.98 -3.44
N GLY A 367 -40.76 10.00 -2.72
CA GLY A 367 -42.20 9.78 -2.58
C GLY A 367 -42.85 9.18 -3.83
N SER A 368 -44.18 9.23 -3.88
CA SER A 368 -44.99 8.50 -4.86
C SER A 368 -45.53 9.35 -6.03
N ASP A 369 -44.89 10.48 -6.35
CA ASP A 369 -45.26 11.31 -7.50
C ASP A 369 -44.47 10.91 -8.77
N PRO A 370 -45.13 10.42 -9.84
CA PRO A 370 -44.47 10.06 -11.10
C PRO A 370 -43.63 11.19 -11.70
N ALA A 371 -44.04 12.47 -11.56
CA ALA A 371 -43.30 13.58 -12.12
C ALA A 371 -41.97 13.82 -11.37
N THR A 372 -41.97 13.75 -10.04
CA THR A 372 -40.77 13.84 -9.19
C THR A 372 -39.80 12.68 -9.45
N LEU A 373 -40.30 11.44 -9.58
CA LEU A 373 -39.49 10.27 -9.93
C LEU A 373 -38.87 10.41 -11.34
N PHE A 374 -39.67 10.88 -12.31
CA PHE A 374 -39.21 11.16 -13.67
C PHE A 374 -38.14 12.25 -13.72
N HIS A 375 -38.34 13.38 -13.04
CA HIS A 375 -37.37 14.47 -13.00
C HIS A 375 -36.04 14.03 -12.36
N PHE A 376 -36.07 13.26 -11.28
CA PHE A 376 -34.85 12.70 -10.70
C PHE A 376 -34.04 11.89 -11.74
N VAL A 377 -34.67 11.01 -12.52
CA VAL A 377 -33.94 10.23 -13.54
C VAL A 377 -33.54 11.09 -14.73
N ARG A 378 -34.37 12.05 -15.18
CA ARG A 378 -34.04 12.98 -16.27
C ARG A 378 -32.80 13.83 -15.95
N ASP A 379 -32.71 14.30 -14.70
CA ASP A 379 -31.81 15.38 -14.29
C ASP A 379 -30.60 14.91 -13.46
N GLU A 380 -30.74 13.93 -12.56
CA GLU A 380 -29.70 13.48 -11.61
C GLU A 380 -28.95 12.20 -12.05
N ILE A 381 -29.27 11.69 -13.23
CA ILE A 381 -28.59 10.59 -13.90
C ILE A 381 -28.10 11.11 -15.26
N ARG A 382 -26.85 10.84 -15.65
CA ARG A 382 -26.28 11.17 -16.96
C ARG A 382 -26.77 10.21 -18.05
N TYR A 383 -26.82 10.67 -19.31
CA TYR A 383 -27.03 9.80 -20.46
C TYR A 383 -25.68 9.32 -21.01
N GLU A 384 -25.53 8.00 -21.17
CA GLU A 384 -24.31 7.36 -21.68
C GLU A 384 -24.69 6.37 -22.80
N PRO A 385 -24.23 6.55 -24.05
CA PRO A 385 -24.65 5.70 -25.18
C PRO A 385 -23.92 4.34 -25.19
N TYR A 386 -24.70 3.26 -25.15
CA TYR A 386 -24.30 1.88 -25.42
C TYR A 386 -25.58 1.07 -25.69
N THR A 387 -25.49 -0.09 -26.35
CA THR A 387 -26.63 -1.00 -26.51
C THR A 387 -26.83 -1.83 -25.23
N GLY A 388 -28.07 -2.13 -24.86
CA GLY A 388 -28.39 -3.17 -23.85
C GLY A 388 -28.42 -2.74 -22.38
N VAL A 389 -28.40 -3.71 -21.48
CA VAL A 389 -28.47 -3.58 -20.02
C VAL A 389 -27.09 -3.92 -19.44
N LEU A 390 -26.31 -2.89 -19.12
CA LEU A 390 -24.97 -3.05 -18.54
C LEU A 390 -25.01 -2.85 -17.02
N ARG A 391 -25.84 -1.90 -16.55
CA ARG A 391 -25.85 -1.43 -15.17
C ARG A 391 -27.08 -1.90 -14.38
N GLY A 392 -28.22 -2.10 -15.05
CA GLY A 392 -29.50 -2.31 -14.41
C GLY A 392 -29.94 -1.12 -13.56
N ALA A 393 -31.04 -1.25 -12.83
CA ALA A 393 -31.56 -0.18 -11.99
C ALA A 393 -30.57 0.27 -10.89
N LEU A 394 -29.90 -0.69 -10.23
CA LEU A 394 -28.97 -0.39 -9.14
C LEU A 394 -27.66 0.21 -9.65
N GLY A 395 -27.02 -0.38 -10.67
CA GLY A 395 -25.80 0.17 -11.25
C GLY A 395 -26.03 1.56 -11.87
N THR A 396 -27.22 1.87 -12.38
CA THR A 396 -27.54 3.21 -12.91
C THR A 396 -27.54 4.26 -11.81
N LEU A 397 -28.09 3.92 -10.63
CA LEU A 397 -28.06 4.77 -9.45
C LEU A 397 -26.63 4.93 -8.90
N LEU A 398 -25.87 3.83 -8.84
CA LEU A 398 -24.51 3.79 -8.32
C LEU A 398 -23.47 4.41 -9.26
N CYS A 399 -23.70 4.43 -10.57
CA CYS A 399 -22.81 5.09 -11.55
C CYS A 399 -23.24 6.53 -11.88
N ARG A 400 -24.43 6.96 -11.43
CA ARG A 400 -25.09 8.22 -11.83
C ARG A 400 -25.15 8.43 -13.34
N GLY A 401 -25.23 7.35 -14.10
CA GLY A 401 -25.20 7.36 -15.57
C GLY A 401 -25.68 6.03 -16.16
N GLY A 402 -26.22 6.08 -17.37
CA GLY A 402 -26.64 4.91 -18.13
C GLY A 402 -27.28 5.27 -19.47
N ASN A 403 -27.54 4.28 -20.31
CA ASN A 403 -28.26 4.46 -21.58
C ASN A 403 -29.78 4.62 -21.38
N SER A 404 -30.52 4.77 -22.47
CA SER A 404 -31.98 4.89 -22.48
C SER A 404 -32.68 3.74 -21.75
N LEU A 405 -32.20 2.50 -21.91
CA LEU A 405 -32.79 1.30 -21.29
C LEU A 405 -32.48 1.20 -19.79
N ASP A 406 -31.22 1.33 -19.38
CA ASP A 406 -30.77 1.27 -17.98
C ASP A 406 -31.42 2.40 -17.14
N ARG A 407 -31.53 3.62 -17.69
CA ARG A 407 -32.32 4.73 -17.11
C ARG A 407 -33.80 4.36 -16.94
N SER A 408 -34.37 3.69 -17.93
CA SER A 408 -35.77 3.27 -17.91
C SER A 408 -36.02 2.15 -16.90
N LEU A 409 -35.07 1.24 -16.68
CA LEU A 409 -35.15 0.22 -15.63
C LEU A 409 -35.11 0.86 -14.23
N LEU A 410 -34.25 1.87 -14.01
CA LEU A 410 -34.25 2.64 -12.75
C LEU A 410 -35.60 3.36 -12.53
N LEU A 411 -36.08 4.10 -13.53
CA LEU A 411 -37.36 4.83 -13.43
C LEU A 411 -38.55 3.88 -13.22
N ALA A 412 -38.61 2.76 -13.95
CA ALA A 412 -39.65 1.76 -13.77
C ALA A 412 -39.61 1.13 -12.37
N THR A 413 -38.42 0.82 -11.84
CA THR A 413 -38.27 0.28 -10.47
C THR A 413 -38.78 1.27 -9.41
N LEU A 414 -38.49 2.57 -9.57
CA LEU A 414 -38.98 3.62 -8.68
C LEU A 414 -40.52 3.74 -8.74
N LEU A 415 -41.10 3.74 -9.94
CA LEU A 415 -42.55 3.81 -10.15
C LEU A 415 -43.28 2.57 -9.61
N GLN A 416 -42.69 1.38 -9.73
CA GLN A 416 -43.21 0.15 -9.13
C GLN A 416 -43.22 0.22 -7.60
N LYS A 417 -42.15 0.74 -6.98
CA LYS A 417 -42.11 0.98 -5.52
C LYS A 417 -43.13 2.04 -5.07
N ALA A 418 -43.46 2.99 -5.93
CA ALA A 418 -44.57 3.93 -5.74
C ALA A 418 -45.97 3.34 -6.04
N GLY A 419 -46.07 2.07 -6.44
CA GLY A 419 -47.32 1.35 -6.64
C GLY A 419 -47.91 1.39 -8.06
N PHE A 420 -47.18 1.92 -9.05
CA PHE A 420 -47.66 2.01 -10.44
C PHE A 420 -47.29 0.76 -11.26
N SER A 421 -48.22 0.30 -12.10
CA SER A 421 -47.92 -0.65 -13.18
C SER A 421 -47.06 0.04 -14.24
N THR A 422 -45.97 -0.59 -14.66
CA THR A 422 -45.00 -0.02 -15.62
C THR A 422 -44.68 -0.99 -16.75
N ARG A 423 -44.35 -0.46 -17.93
CA ARG A 423 -43.73 -1.19 -19.03
C ARG A 423 -42.64 -0.33 -19.69
N ILE A 424 -41.64 -0.97 -20.26
CA ILE A 424 -40.65 -0.28 -21.11
C ILE A 424 -41.22 -0.23 -22.52
N ALA A 425 -41.24 0.95 -23.13
CA ALA A 425 -41.55 1.16 -24.54
C ALA A 425 -40.26 1.41 -25.33
N SER A 426 -40.25 1.07 -26.62
CA SER A 426 -39.07 1.33 -27.48
C SER A 426 -39.42 1.75 -28.91
N GLY A 427 -38.49 2.47 -29.53
CA GLY A 427 -38.64 3.04 -30.88
C GLY A 427 -37.29 3.48 -31.46
N GLN A 428 -37.29 3.80 -32.76
CA GLN A 428 -36.08 4.23 -33.47
C GLN A 428 -36.03 5.76 -33.58
N LEU A 429 -34.96 6.39 -33.12
CA LEU A 429 -34.72 7.82 -33.34
C LEU A 429 -34.24 8.08 -34.77
N SER A 430 -34.57 9.27 -35.29
CA SER A 430 -33.86 9.83 -36.45
C SER A 430 -32.40 10.15 -36.09
N PRO A 431 -31.48 10.22 -37.08
CA PRO A 431 -30.08 10.61 -36.83
C PRO A 431 -29.94 11.96 -36.11
N GLN A 432 -30.86 12.90 -36.35
CA GLN A 432 -30.90 14.19 -35.69
C GLN A 432 -31.26 14.08 -34.20
N GLN A 433 -32.27 13.27 -33.86
CA GLN A 433 -32.67 13.00 -32.47
C GLN A 433 -31.59 12.20 -31.72
N ALA A 434 -30.98 11.21 -32.39
CA ALA A 434 -29.85 10.46 -31.83
C ALA A 434 -28.63 11.38 -31.57
N GLN A 435 -28.35 12.35 -32.46
CA GLN A 435 -27.25 13.31 -32.25
C GLN A 435 -27.48 14.23 -31.05
N VAL A 436 -28.74 14.56 -30.73
CA VAL A 436 -29.09 15.30 -29.49
C VAL A 436 -28.78 14.44 -28.25
N LEU A 437 -29.15 13.15 -28.24
CA LEU A 437 -28.78 12.25 -27.13
C LEU A 437 -27.26 12.07 -27.01
N VAL A 438 -26.54 11.87 -28.11
CA VAL A 438 -25.07 11.80 -28.10
C VAL A 438 -24.44 13.09 -27.58
N SER A 439 -25.02 14.28 -27.85
CA SER A 439 -24.49 15.53 -27.27
C SER A 439 -24.63 15.62 -25.74
N ARG A 440 -25.61 14.92 -25.13
CA ARG A 440 -25.77 14.87 -23.67
C ARG A 440 -24.59 14.25 -22.93
N LEU A 441 -23.83 13.36 -23.59
CA LEU A 441 -22.62 12.75 -23.02
C LEU A 441 -21.57 13.81 -22.60
N PHE A 442 -21.59 14.98 -23.24
CA PHE A 442 -20.63 16.07 -23.03
C PHE A 442 -21.13 17.15 -22.05
N GLU A 443 -22.35 17.01 -21.52
CA GLU A 443 -22.85 17.83 -20.40
C GLU A 443 -21.86 17.78 -19.22
N PRO A 444 -21.66 18.90 -18.47
CA PRO A 444 -20.84 18.88 -17.27
C PRO A 444 -21.37 17.87 -16.25
N VAL A 445 -20.47 17.16 -15.57
CA VAL A 445 -20.84 16.25 -14.49
C VAL A 445 -21.41 17.08 -13.34
N LYS A 446 -22.60 16.73 -12.85
CA LYS A 446 -23.16 17.35 -11.65
C LYS A 446 -22.29 16.98 -10.43
N PRO A 447 -21.92 17.95 -9.57
CA PRO A 447 -21.37 17.64 -8.25
C PRO A 447 -22.28 16.70 -7.47
N MET A 448 -21.70 15.76 -6.74
CA MET A 448 -22.45 14.74 -6.03
C MET A 448 -23.13 15.34 -4.79
N PRO A 449 -24.33 14.88 -4.38
CA PRO A 449 -24.86 15.21 -3.06
C PRO A 449 -23.93 14.68 -1.95
N GLU A 450 -23.80 15.42 -0.86
CA GLU A 450 -23.00 15.00 0.29
C GLU A 450 -23.65 13.79 0.99
N GLY A 451 -22.99 12.63 0.94
CA GLY A 451 -23.52 11.36 1.49
C GLY A 451 -23.44 11.22 3.00
N LEU A 452 -22.68 12.10 3.67
CA LEU A 452 -22.61 12.28 5.12
C LEU A 452 -22.42 13.77 5.43
N PRO A 453 -22.86 14.25 6.61
CA PRO A 453 -22.43 15.53 7.16
C PRO A 453 -20.90 15.61 7.32
N SER A 454 -20.36 16.81 7.50
CA SER A 454 -18.92 16.98 7.68
C SER A 454 -18.43 16.30 8.96
N PHE A 455 -17.16 15.88 8.98
CA PHE A 455 -16.56 15.27 10.17
C PHE A 455 -16.66 16.20 11.41
N ALA A 456 -16.64 17.52 11.21
CA ALA A 456 -16.84 18.53 12.26
C ALA A 456 -18.22 18.47 12.91
N GLU A 457 -19.28 18.17 12.15
CA GLU A 457 -20.64 18.01 12.66
C GLU A 457 -20.87 16.65 13.32
N LEU A 458 -20.13 15.63 12.87
CA LEU A 458 -20.24 14.25 13.37
C LEU A 458 -19.41 14.01 14.65
N ALA A 459 -18.23 14.64 14.78
CA ALA A 459 -17.32 14.41 15.90
C ALA A 459 -17.95 14.58 17.31
N PRO A 460 -18.86 15.56 17.58
CA PRO A 460 -19.52 15.68 18.88
C PRO A 460 -20.49 14.54 19.21
N GLU A 461 -21.10 13.88 18.22
CA GLU A 461 -21.99 12.74 18.43
C GLU A 461 -21.21 11.42 18.47
N LEU A 462 -20.26 11.26 17.53
CA LEU A 462 -19.34 10.13 17.47
C LEU A 462 -18.52 10.03 18.77
N GLY A 463 -17.87 11.11 19.21
CA GLY A 463 -17.08 11.15 20.45
C GLY A 463 -17.84 10.70 21.69
N ARG A 464 -19.12 11.10 21.81
CA ARG A 464 -20.02 10.66 22.89
C ARG A 464 -20.36 9.17 22.83
N ALA A 465 -20.61 8.62 21.63
CA ALA A 465 -20.92 7.20 21.47
C ALA A 465 -19.70 6.30 21.75
N ILE A 466 -18.49 6.77 21.42
CA ILE A 466 -17.27 5.95 21.41
C ILE A 466 -16.41 6.14 22.68
N GLY A 467 -16.64 7.25 23.41
CA GLY A 467 -15.92 7.62 24.62
C GLY A 467 -14.59 8.31 24.34
N VAL A 468 -14.54 9.21 23.36
CA VAL A 468 -13.34 9.97 22.96
C VAL A 468 -13.69 11.46 22.81
N ASP A 469 -12.74 12.33 23.14
CA ASP A 469 -12.86 13.78 22.98
C ASP A 469 -13.06 14.17 21.49
N PRO A 470 -14.14 14.90 21.13
CA PRO A 470 -14.34 15.47 19.80
C PRO A 470 -13.16 16.29 19.27
N ALA A 471 -12.38 16.94 20.15
CA ALA A 471 -11.18 17.68 19.73
C ALA A 471 -10.06 16.75 19.25
N LYS A 472 -9.83 15.61 19.93
CA LYS A 472 -8.86 14.59 19.48
C LYS A 472 -9.32 13.89 18.19
N LEU A 473 -10.64 13.65 18.06
CA LEU A 473 -11.25 13.19 16.81
C LEU A 473 -10.96 14.16 15.64
N LEU A 474 -11.14 15.46 15.85
CA LEU A 474 -10.94 16.50 14.83
C LEU A 474 -9.48 16.68 14.46
N GLN A 475 -8.58 16.78 15.44
CA GLN A 475 -7.14 16.84 15.18
C GLN A 475 -6.69 15.66 14.32
N ALA A 476 -7.08 14.44 14.71
CA ALA A 476 -6.75 13.25 13.95
C ALA A 476 -7.31 13.35 12.52
N ALA A 477 -8.56 13.79 12.33
CA ALA A 477 -9.17 13.96 11.00
C ALA A 477 -8.51 15.02 10.11
N ASP A 478 -7.90 16.07 10.68
CA ASP A 478 -7.12 17.07 9.92
C ASP A 478 -5.71 16.55 9.57
N GLU A 479 -5.02 15.90 10.51
CA GLU A 479 -3.72 15.22 10.30
C GLU A 479 -3.86 14.12 9.24
N ALA A 480 -4.97 13.40 9.29
CA ALA A 480 -5.46 12.53 8.25
C ALA A 480 -5.54 13.26 6.92
N GLN A 481 -6.45 14.24 6.77
CA GLN A 481 -6.74 14.86 5.48
C GLN A 481 -5.44 15.24 4.76
N LYS A 482 -4.54 15.94 5.48
CA LYS A 482 -3.22 16.33 5.01
C LYS A 482 -2.36 15.16 4.51
N SER A 483 -2.29 14.04 5.23
CA SER A 483 -1.51 12.86 4.82
C SER A 483 -2.06 12.20 3.55
N GLY A 484 -3.38 12.19 3.38
CA GLY A 484 -4.00 11.69 2.14
C GLY A 484 -3.85 12.66 0.97
N ASP A 485 -3.97 13.98 1.20
CA ASP A 485 -3.74 15.01 0.19
C ASP A 485 -2.27 14.97 -0.31
N GLU A 486 -1.30 14.70 0.59
CA GLU A 486 0.11 14.45 0.24
C GLU A 486 0.28 13.17 -0.60
N GLN A 487 -0.34 12.05 -0.22
CA GLN A 487 -0.25 10.80 -1.00
C GLN A 487 -1.00 10.85 -2.33
N GLN A 488 -2.14 11.55 -2.42
CA GLN A 488 -2.86 11.75 -3.68
C GLN A 488 -1.99 12.55 -4.66
N LYS A 489 -1.27 13.57 -4.16
CA LYS A 489 -0.34 14.36 -4.95
C LYS A 489 0.83 13.49 -5.47
N ASP A 490 1.41 12.64 -4.64
CA ASP A 490 2.49 11.74 -5.07
C ASP A 490 1.99 10.67 -6.07
N LEU A 491 0.77 10.15 -5.89
CA LEU A 491 0.11 9.27 -6.87
C LEU A 491 -0.15 9.99 -8.20
N ALA A 492 -0.65 11.23 -8.17
CA ALA A 492 -0.91 12.03 -9.36
C ALA A 492 0.39 12.37 -10.12
N ASN A 493 1.44 12.80 -9.40
CA ASN A 493 2.78 13.01 -9.98
C ASN A 493 3.29 11.72 -10.65
N TYR A 494 3.17 10.57 -9.97
CA TYR A 494 3.58 9.27 -10.51
C TYR A 494 2.85 8.89 -11.80
N VAL A 495 1.52 9.07 -11.81
CA VAL A 495 0.67 8.79 -12.98
C VAL A 495 1.00 9.73 -14.13
N ASP A 496 1.24 11.02 -13.88
CA ASP A 496 1.65 11.98 -14.91
C ASP A 496 3.05 11.70 -15.48
N ASP A 497 4.03 11.31 -14.65
CA ASP A 497 5.39 10.96 -15.08
C ASP A 497 5.43 9.67 -15.92
N GLU A 498 4.77 8.59 -15.48
CA GLU A 498 4.71 7.33 -16.23
C GLU A 498 3.82 7.48 -17.50
N THR A 499 2.73 8.26 -17.43
CA THR A 499 1.95 8.64 -18.62
C THR A 499 2.81 9.44 -19.60
N GLY A 500 3.65 10.35 -19.11
CA GLY A 500 4.63 11.10 -19.88
C GLY A 500 5.65 10.17 -20.57
N LEU A 501 6.20 9.18 -19.86
CA LEU A 501 7.09 8.16 -20.43
C LEU A 501 6.40 7.41 -21.58
N LEU A 502 5.26 6.77 -21.28
CA LEU A 502 4.61 5.82 -22.19
C LEU A 502 4.04 6.54 -23.41
N SER A 503 3.47 7.74 -23.24
CA SER A 503 3.10 8.63 -24.35
C SER A 503 4.29 8.95 -25.23
N ASN A 504 5.46 9.27 -24.66
CA ASN A 504 6.67 9.57 -25.44
C ASN A 504 7.21 8.33 -26.18
N LEU A 505 7.16 7.14 -25.57
CA LEU A 505 7.61 5.89 -26.20
C LEU A 505 6.68 5.49 -27.37
N LEU A 506 5.36 5.48 -27.15
CA LEU A 506 4.37 5.13 -28.17
C LEU A 506 4.39 6.12 -29.34
N ASN A 507 4.46 7.43 -29.07
CA ASN A 507 4.59 8.46 -30.12
C ASN A 507 5.89 8.31 -30.93
N LYS A 508 7.04 8.08 -30.27
CA LYS A 508 8.33 7.82 -30.97
C LYS A 508 8.29 6.56 -31.82
N ALA A 509 7.58 5.53 -31.39
CA ALA A 509 7.36 4.32 -32.16
C ALA A 509 6.35 4.52 -33.32
N GLY A 510 5.58 5.60 -33.33
CA GLY A 510 4.46 5.78 -34.26
C GLY A 510 3.33 4.79 -33.98
N VAL A 511 2.89 4.73 -32.72
CA VAL A 511 1.67 4.02 -32.27
C VAL A 511 0.67 5.07 -31.80
N ASP A 512 -0.49 5.13 -32.44
CA ASP A 512 -1.64 5.94 -31.99
C ASP A 512 -2.38 5.14 -30.90
N ALA A 513 -2.43 5.70 -29.68
CA ALA A 513 -3.22 5.20 -28.55
C ALA A 513 -4.53 6.01 -28.37
N GLY A 514 -4.79 6.99 -29.25
CA GLY A 514 -5.97 7.86 -29.22
C GLY A 514 -7.23 7.18 -29.76
N ALA A 515 -7.55 5.99 -29.24
CA ALA A 515 -8.77 5.27 -29.59
C ALA A 515 -9.99 6.09 -29.12
N ILE A 516 -10.75 6.60 -30.10
CA ILE A 516 -11.98 7.37 -29.88
C ILE A 516 -13.14 6.56 -30.47
N THR A 517 -14.19 6.37 -29.68
CA THR A 517 -15.43 5.73 -30.09
C THR A 517 -16.04 6.52 -31.26
N PRO A 518 -16.23 5.92 -32.45
CA PRO A 518 -16.70 6.65 -33.63
C PRO A 518 -18.11 7.22 -33.43
N ASN A 519 -18.37 8.45 -33.90
CA ASN A 519 -19.66 9.10 -33.69
C ASN A 519 -20.82 8.36 -34.38
N ASP A 520 -20.56 7.64 -35.47
CA ASP A 520 -21.52 6.75 -36.12
C ASP A 520 -21.87 5.52 -35.26
N GLN A 521 -20.93 4.98 -34.47
CA GLN A 521 -21.26 3.98 -33.45
C GLN A 521 -22.12 4.59 -32.33
N LEU A 522 -21.72 5.76 -31.80
CA LEU A 522 -22.48 6.44 -30.73
C LEU A 522 -23.92 6.76 -31.19
N LEU A 523 -24.09 7.19 -32.45
CA LEU A 523 -25.40 7.43 -33.06
C LEU A 523 -26.20 6.15 -33.26
N ALA A 524 -25.57 5.03 -33.65
CA ALA A 524 -26.25 3.75 -33.80
C ALA A 524 -26.72 3.19 -32.45
N GLU A 525 -25.88 3.28 -31.42
CA GLU A 525 -26.21 2.89 -30.04
C GLU A 525 -27.29 3.80 -29.43
N ALA A 526 -27.27 5.11 -29.72
CA ALA A 526 -28.29 6.05 -29.25
C ALA A 526 -29.60 6.03 -30.05
N ALA A 527 -29.60 5.51 -31.29
CA ALA A 527 -30.80 5.47 -32.12
C ALA A 527 -31.81 4.39 -31.69
N GLU A 528 -31.36 3.38 -30.94
CA GLU A 528 -32.22 2.38 -30.28
C GLU A 528 -32.69 2.93 -28.93
N HIS A 529 -33.88 3.52 -28.93
CA HIS A 529 -34.36 4.31 -27.80
C HIS A 529 -35.45 3.59 -27.00
N TYR A 530 -35.38 3.76 -25.69
CA TYR A 530 -36.19 3.09 -24.68
C TYR A 530 -36.64 4.12 -23.64
N TRP A 531 -37.90 4.03 -23.22
CA TRP A 531 -38.47 4.87 -22.18
C TRP A 531 -39.49 4.11 -21.34
N VAL A 532 -39.93 4.67 -20.21
CA VAL A 532 -40.97 4.07 -19.38
C VAL A 532 -42.35 4.58 -19.81
N GLN A 533 -43.32 3.68 -19.81
CA GLN A 533 -44.74 4.02 -19.71
C GLN A 533 -45.27 3.50 -18.38
N TYR A 534 -45.99 4.34 -17.63
CA TYR A 534 -46.71 3.92 -16.42
C TYR A 534 -48.22 3.98 -16.64
N GLN A 535 -48.97 3.20 -15.88
CA GLN A 535 -50.43 3.22 -15.94
C GLN A 535 -51.00 4.21 -14.91
N ASP A 536 -51.82 5.16 -15.36
CA ASP A 536 -52.46 6.16 -14.51
C ASP A 536 -53.72 5.62 -13.79
N SER A 537 -54.34 6.47 -12.97
CA SER A 537 -55.58 6.14 -12.23
C SER A 537 -56.82 5.97 -13.12
N ALA A 538 -56.75 6.34 -14.41
CA ALA A 538 -57.77 6.08 -15.43
C ALA A 538 -57.41 4.87 -16.32
N GLY A 539 -56.38 4.10 -15.95
CA GLY A 539 -55.91 2.92 -16.68
C GLY A 539 -55.16 3.23 -17.98
N GLN A 540 -54.84 4.49 -18.26
CA GLN A 540 -54.14 4.91 -19.48
C GLN A 540 -52.62 4.80 -19.31
N TRP A 541 -51.92 4.53 -20.41
CA TRP A 541 -50.46 4.50 -20.42
C TRP A 541 -49.90 5.90 -20.70
N VAL A 542 -49.06 6.41 -19.81
CA VAL A 542 -48.46 7.74 -19.87
C VAL A 542 -46.95 7.61 -20.08
N ASP A 543 -46.43 8.26 -21.13
CA ASP A 543 -45.01 8.25 -21.50
C ASP A 543 -44.15 9.08 -20.52
N LEU A 544 -42.97 8.55 -20.19
CA LEU A 544 -41.93 9.17 -19.36
C LEU A 544 -40.54 8.99 -20.01
N ASP A 545 -40.28 9.76 -21.07
CA ASP A 545 -39.02 9.72 -21.83
C ASP A 545 -37.90 10.51 -21.13
N SER A 546 -37.21 9.88 -20.17
CA SER A 546 -36.21 10.56 -19.35
C SER A 546 -34.90 10.91 -20.08
N ALA A 547 -34.72 10.57 -21.36
CA ALA A 547 -33.42 10.70 -22.01
C ALA A 547 -33.07 12.14 -22.43
N PHE A 548 -34.07 13.01 -22.66
CA PHE A 548 -33.86 14.38 -23.17
C PHE A 548 -34.00 15.44 -22.06
N VAL A 549 -33.26 16.55 -22.18
CA VAL A 549 -33.22 17.63 -21.16
C VAL A 549 -34.57 18.34 -21.03
N ASP A 550 -35.24 18.55 -22.17
CA ASP A 550 -36.53 19.23 -22.31
C ASP A 550 -37.73 18.29 -22.25
N ALA A 551 -37.53 17.03 -21.86
CA ALA A 551 -38.61 16.06 -21.75
C ALA A 551 -39.59 16.40 -20.61
N GLU A 552 -40.88 16.22 -20.89
CA GLU A 552 -41.99 16.43 -19.95
C GLU A 552 -42.83 15.14 -19.81
N PRO A 553 -43.47 14.89 -18.65
CA PRO A 553 -44.39 13.77 -18.50
C PRO A 553 -45.54 13.79 -19.52
N GLY A 554 -45.89 12.62 -20.06
CA GLY A 554 -46.88 12.47 -21.12
C GLY A 554 -46.36 12.77 -22.53
N LYS A 555 -45.05 12.90 -22.72
CA LYS A 555 -44.39 13.03 -24.03
C LYS A 555 -43.27 12.00 -24.19
N ALA A 556 -43.12 11.51 -25.42
CA ALA A 556 -41.97 10.75 -25.89
C ALA A 556 -41.49 11.34 -27.22
N VAL A 557 -40.19 11.25 -27.51
CA VAL A 557 -39.59 11.85 -28.72
C VAL A 557 -39.92 11.06 -30.00
N VAL A 558 -40.32 9.80 -29.86
CA VAL A 558 -40.82 8.93 -30.95
C VAL A 558 -42.00 8.08 -30.46
N GLN A 559 -42.80 7.53 -31.39
CA GLN A 559 -43.91 6.64 -31.05
C GLN A 559 -43.40 5.25 -30.64
N ALA A 560 -44.06 4.63 -29.66
CA ALA A 560 -43.77 3.27 -29.23
C ALA A 560 -44.02 2.26 -30.37
N THR A 561 -42.97 1.52 -30.74
CA THR A 561 -43.03 0.45 -31.75
C THR A 561 -43.21 -0.92 -31.11
N ASN A 562 -42.66 -1.10 -29.90
CA ASN A 562 -42.72 -2.31 -29.10
C ASN A 562 -42.87 -1.93 -27.62
N THR A 563 -43.37 -2.86 -26.79
CA THR A 563 -43.41 -2.70 -25.33
C THR A 563 -43.12 -4.03 -24.64
N LEU A 564 -42.35 -4.01 -23.55
CA LEU A 564 -42.01 -5.17 -22.71
C LEU A 564 -42.17 -4.85 -21.22
N ALA A 565 -42.37 -5.86 -20.38
CA ALA A 565 -42.37 -5.67 -18.92
C ALA A 565 -40.91 -5.52 -18.42
N PRO A 566 -40.61 -4.71 -17.38
CA PRO A 566 -39.22 -4.41 -16.99
C PRO A 566 -38.42 -5.60 -16.47
N ASP A 567 -39.10 -6.65 -15.99
CA ASP A 567 -38.54 -7.95 -15.59
C ASP A 567 -38.32 -8.91 -16.77
N SER A 568 -38.86 -8.55 -17.94
CA SER A 568 -38.98 -9.37 -19.15
C SER A 568 -38.17 -8.78 -20.32
N VAL A 569 -37.03 -8.15 -20.01
CA VAL A 569 -36.05 -7.73 -21.01
C VAL A 569 -35.41 -8.99 -21.65
N PRO A 570 -35.32 -9.07 -22.99
CA PRO A 570 -34.67 -10.20 -23.68
C PRO A 570 -33.21 -10.42 -23.27
N GLU A 571 -32.79 -11.69 -23.23
CA GLU A 571 -31.46 -12.09 -22.77
C GLU A 571 -30.33 -11.54 -23.66
N GLU A 572 -30.59 -11.43 -24.96
CA GLU A 572 -29.68 -10.87 -25.96
C GLU A 572 -29.42 -9.37 -25.81
N LEU A 573 -30.10 -8.68 -24.87
CA LEU A 573 -29.83 -7.30 -24.50
C LEU A 573 -28.97 -7.16 -23.24
N TYR A 574 -28.65 -8.22 -22.50
CA TYR A 574 -27.77 -8.13 -21.34
C TYR A 574 -26.29 -8.22 -21.72
N HIS A 575 -25.44 -7.52 -20.97
CA HIS A 575 -24.00 -7.80 -20.96
C HIS A 575 -23.72 -8.97 -20.01
N HIS A 576 -22.84 -9.89 -20.43
CA HIS A 576 -22.62 -11.18 -19.75
C HIS A 576 -21.16 -11.39 -19.38
N LEU A 577 -20.94 -12.00 -18.21
CA LEU A 577 -19.70 -12.67 -17.83
C LEU A 577 -19.96 -14.18 -17.85
N HIS A 578 -19.35 -14.86 -18.81
CA HIS A 578 -19.33 -16.31 -18.90
C HIS A 578 -18.01 -16.84 -18.31
N ILE A 579 -18.11 -17.78 -17.38
CA ILE A 579 -17.01 -18.34 -16.59
C ILE A 579 -16.90 -19.84 -16.92
N THR A 580 -15.82 -20.23 -17.59
CA THR A 580 -15.49 -21.64 -17.82
C THR A 580 -14.24 -21.99 -17.03
N MET A 581 -14.30 -23.03 -16.20
CA MET A 581 -13.15 -23.58 -15.48
C MET A 581 -12.89 -25.01 -15.97
N ALA A 582 -11.67 -25.31 -16.42
CA ALA A 582 -11.37 -26.54 -17.14
C ALA A 582 -10.08 -27.22 -16.66
N LEU A 583 -10.12 -28.55 -16.66
CA LEU A 583 -9.02 -29.44 -16.25
C LEU A 583 -8.48 -30.20 -17.47
N ARG A 584 -7.16 -30.19 -17.68
CA ARG A 584 -6.48 -31.04 -18.66
C ARG A 584 -5.74 -32.18 -17.97
N VAL A 585 -6.07 -33.40 -18.38
CA VAL A 585 -5.56 -34.65 -17.81
C VAL A 585 -4.81 -35.40 -18.91
N ALA A 586 -3.58 -35.85 -18.62
CA ALA A 586 -2.81 -36.73 -19.51
C ALA A 586 -2.99 -38.20 -19.12
N GLN A 587 -3.24 -39.04 -20.11
CA GLN A 587 -3.13 -40.50 -19.95
C GLN A 587 -1.65 -40.91 -19.89
N ILE A 588 -1.31 -41.96 -19.14
CA ILE A 588 0.06 -42.43 -18.93
C ILE A 588 0.16 -43.89 -19.41
N SER A 589 1.09 -44.15 -20.33
CA SER A 589 1.48 -45.52 -20.74
C SER A 589 2.99 -45.68 -20.59
N ASP A 590 3.43 -46.77 -19.99
CA ASP A 590 4.86 -47.13 -19.85
C ASP A 590 5.73 -46.01 -19.25
N GLY A 591 5.16 -45.22 -18.32
CA GLY A 591 5.81 -44.07 -17.67
C GLY A 591 5.95 -42.82 -18.56
N LYS A 592 5.33 -42.80 -19.75
CA LYS A 592 5.29 -41.67 -20.69
C LYS A 592 3.91 -41.04 -20.73
N ASP A 593 3.90 -39.74 -20.97
CA ASP A 593 2.67 -38.99 -21.22
C ASP A 593 2.13 -39.33 -22.62
N GLY A 594 0.85 -39.70 -22.68
CA GLY A 594 0.09 -39.97 -23.89
C GLY A 594 -0.87 -38.81 -24.23
N PRO A 595 -2.00 -39.10 -24.89
CA PRO A 595 -3.02 -38.08 -25.21
C PRO A 595 -3.54 -37.37 -23.96
N THR A 596 -3.82 -36.08 -24.11
CA THR A 596 -4.54 -35.28 -23.11
C THR A 596 -6.04 -35.27 -23.39
N THR A 597 -6.84 -34.97 -22.37
CA THR A 597 -8.28 -34.72 -22.48
C THR A 597 -8.64 -33.54 -21.58
N ASP A 598 -9.48 -32.66 -22.11
CA ASP A 598 -9.93 -31.45 -21.43
C ASP A 598 -11.36 -31.67 -20.93
N THR A 599 -11.66 -31.24 -19.72
CA THR A 599 -12.99 -31.39 -19.10
C THR A 599 -13.37 -30.11 -18.39
N ALA A 600 -14.50 -29.50 -18.78
CA ALA A 600 -15.10 -28.40 -18.03
C ALA A 600 -15.54 -28.91 -16.65
N LEU A 601 -14.98 -28.33 -15.60
CA LEU A 601 -15.34 -28.55 -14.20
C LEU A 601 -16.51 -27.67 -13.78
N LEU A 602 -16.57 -26.44 -14.32
CA LEU A 602 -17.63 -25.47 -14.11
C LEU A 602 -17.81 -24.62 -15.37
N ASP A 603 -19.06 -24.32 -15.70
CA ASP A 603 -19.48 -23.57 -16.89
C ASP A 603 -20.75 -22.79 -16.49
N GLN A 604 -20.64 -21.47 -16.33
CA GLN A 604 -21.68 -20.60 -15.76
C GLN A 604 -21.70 -19.23 -16.44
N GLU A 605 -22.89 -18.71 -16.75
CA GLU A 605 -23.10 -17.38 -17.33
C GLU A 605 -23.84 -16.47 -16.34
N LEU A 606 -23.35 -15.22 -16.19
CA LEU A 606 -23.85 -14.22 -15.24
C LEU A 606 -24.10 -12.88 -15.95
N ARG A 607 -25.33 -12.37 -15.87
CA ARG A 607 -25.67 -11.00 -16.29
C ARG A 607 -24.92 -9.98 -15.44
N VAL A 608 -24.10 -9.12 -16.05
CA VAL A 608 -23.27 -8.11 -15.36
C VAL A 608 -24.11 -7.14 -14.49
N ALA A 609 -25.27 -6.74 -15.02
CA ALA A 609 -26.19 -5.81 -14.37
C ALA A 609 -26.73 -6.34 -13.01
N ASP A 610 -26.84 -7.66 -12.86
CA ASP A 610 -27.38 -8.30 -11.67
C ASP A 610 -26.31 -8.54 -10.58
N GLN A 611 -25.02 -8.32 -10.89
CA GLN A 611 -23.89 -8.58 -9.97
C GLN A 611 -23.51 -7.39 -9.06
N GLN A 612 -24.19 -6.25 -9.20
CA GLN A 612 -23.89 -5.08 -8.39
C GLN A 612 -24.24 -5.35 -6.91
N ASN A 613 -23.26 -5.18 -6.01
CA ASN A 613 -23.33 -5.55 -4.58
C ASN A 613 -23.31 -7.07 -4.27
N VAL A 614 -23.02 -7.91 -5.26
CA VAL A 614 -22.97 -9.37 -5.12
C VAL A 614 -21.51 -9.81 -5.03
N ASP A 615 -21.20 -10.62 -4.01
CA ASP A 615 -19.90 -11.28 -3.89
C ASP A 615 -19.86 -12.49 -4.83
N ILE A 616 -18.82 -12.62 -5.66
CA ILE A 616 -18.66 -13.73 -6.61
C ILE A 616 -17.33 -14.43 -6.32
N ILE A 617 -17.40 -15.67 -5.84
CA ILE A 617 -16.21 -16.46 -5.50
C ILE A 617 -16.19 -17.71 -6.37
N LEU A 618 -15.19 -17.82 -7.24
CA LEU A 618 -14.85 -19.05 -7.97
C LEU A 618 -13.73 -19.77 -7.20
N ALA A 619 -13.90 -21.05 -6.84
CA ALA A 619 -12.91 -21.76 -6.03
C ALA A 619 -12.85 -23.27 -6.30
N ASN A 620 -11.71 -23.86 -5.90
CA ASN A 620 -11.57 -25.29 -5.71
C ASN A 620 -11.62 -25.66 -4.22
N GLN A 621 -12.75 -26.21 -3.78
CA GLN A 621 -12.93 -26.63 -2.40
C GLN A 621 -12.23 -27.98 -2.14
N ALA A 622 -11.21 -27.97 -1.29
CA ALA A 622 -10.45 -29.16 -0.91
C ALA A 622 -11.35 -30.22 -0.24
N THR A 623 -11.22 -31.48 -0.68
CA THR A 623 -12.05 -32.60 -0.24
C THR A 623 -11.18 -33.77 0.27
N PRO A 624 -11.30 -34.19 1.54
CA PRO A 624 -11.94 -33.46 2.64
C PRO A 624 -11.23 -32.13 2.94
N MET A 625 -11.93 -31.18 3.55
CA MET A 625 -11.36 -29.89 3.92
C MET A 625 -10.22 -30.07 4.95
N PRO A 626 -9.07 -29.39 4.82
CA PRO A 626 -8.00 -29.42 5.81
C PRO A 626 -8.46 -28.94 7.19
N ASP A 627 -8.35 -29.80 8.20
CA ASP A 627 -8.71 -29.45 9.58
C ASP A 627 -7.50 -28.85 10.34
N LEU A 628 -7.43 -27.53 10.28
CA LEU A 628 -6.44 -26.71 11.00
C LEU A 628 -6.80 -26.48 12.48
N THR A 629 -7.98 -26.91 12.95
CA THR A 629 -8.42 -26.68 14.35
C THR A 629 -7.70 -27.59 15.36
N LYS A 630 -7.02 -28.65 14.88
CA LYS A 630 -6.27 -29.62 15.70
C LYS A 630 -4.90 -29.06 16.13
N PRO A 631 -4.66 -28.80 17.44
CA PRO A 631 -3.38 -28.24 17.91
C PRO A 631 -2.16 -29.05 17.46
N GLY A 632 -1.12 -28.36 16.99
CA GLY A 632 0.12 -29.00 16.51
C GLY A 632 0.01 -29.67 15.13
N THR A 633 -0.98 -29.28 14.31
CA THR A 633 -1.09 -29.69 12.91
C THR A 633 -0.61 -28.56 12.02
N SER A 634 0.51 -28.74 11.30
CA SER A 634 0.95 -27.79 10.28
C SER A 634 0.00 -27.81 9.08
N PHE A 635 -0.11 -26.69 8.36
CA PHE A 635 -0.92 -26.62 7.15
C PHE A 635 -0.59 -27.74 6.15
N SER A 636 0.71 -28.00 5.90
CA SER A 636 1.18 -29.10 5.05
C SER A 636 0.68 -30.49 5.48
N LYS A 637 0.60 -30.75 6.79
CA LYS A 637 0.13 -32.01 7.37
C LYS A 637 -1.40 -32.15 7.30
N ALA A 638 -2.14 -31.04 7.37
CA ALA A 638 -3.58 -31.03 7.14
C ALA A 638 -3.90 -31.22 5.63
N LEU A 639 -3.15 -30.55 4.75
CA LEU A 639 -3.31 -30.64 3.30
C LEU A 639 -3.03 -32.07 2.77
N ALA A 640 -2.11 -32.81 3.38
CA ALA A 640 -1.86 -34.23 3.05
C ALA A 640 -3.09 -35.15 3.28
N ALA A 641 -4.15 -34.68 3.95
CA ALA A 641 -5.43 -35.40 4.05
C ALA A 641 -6.33 -35.25 2.81
N VAL A 642 -6.08 -34.25 1.95
CA VAL A 642 -6.87 -33.96 0.74
C VAL A 642 -6.71 -35.07 -0.31
N ARG A 643 -7.81 -35.47 -0.93
CA ARG A 643 -7.91 -36.56 -1.93
C ARG A 643 -8.40 -36.07 -3.30
N GLY A 644 -9.06 -34.93 -3.33
CA GLY A 644 -9.49 -34.24 -4.54
C GLY A 644 -10.06 -32.88 -4.22
N PHE A 645 -10.60 -32.23 -5.23
CA PHE A 645 -11.16 -30.88 -5.15
C PHE A 645 -12.57 -30.87 -5.75
N GLN A 646 -13.38 -29.95 -5.26
CA GLN A 646 -14.74 -29.73 -5.69
C GLN A 646 -14.83 -28.31 -6.25
N ALA A 647 -15.04 -28.18 -7.56
CA ALA A 647 -15.26 -26.88 -8.17
C ALA A 647 -16.53 -26.24 -7.61
N ILE A 648 -16.47 -24.97 -7.22
CA ILE A 648 -17.61 -24.19 -6.74
C ILE A 648 -17.60 -22.77 -7.32
N LEU A 649 -18.78 -22.23 -7.60
CA LEU A 649 -19.02 -20.81 -7.82
C LEU A 649 -20.07 -20.34 -6.81
N GLN A 650 -19.72 -19.39 -5.96
CA GLN A 650 -20.66 -18.69 -5.08
C GLN A 650 -20.99 -17.32 -5.69
N VAL A 651 -22.28 -16.95 -5.65
CA VAL A 651 -22.85 -15.69 -6.14
C VAL A 651 -23.81 -15.19 -5.07
N GLY A 652 -23.29 -14.37 -4.15
CA GLY A 652 -23.97 -13.99 -2.90
C GLY A 652 -24.31 -15.22 -2.06
N ASP A 653 -25.60 -15.38 -1.71
CA ASP A 653 -26.09 -16.52 -0.93
C ASP A 653 -26.32 -17.79 -1.77
N ARG A 654 -26.13 -17.73 -3.10
CA ARG A 654 -26.29 -18.89 -4.01
C ARG A 654 -24.93 -19.56 -4.23
N SER A 655 -24.89 -20.89 -4.17
CA SER A 655 -23.70 -21.67 -4.55
C SER A 655 -24.06 -22.68 -5.64
N THR A 656 -23.41 -22.57 -6.80
CA THR A 656 -23.36 -23.62 -7.80
C THR A 656 -22.17 -24.52 -7.49
N THR A 657 -22.43 -25.81 -7.28
CA THR A 657 -21.37 -26.81 -7.24
C THR A 657 -21.12 -27.35 -8.65
N GLY A 658 -19.86 -27.25 -9.11
CA GLY A 658 -19.39 -27.90 -10.32
C GLY A 658 -19.00 -29.37 -10.10
N LYS A 659 -18.06 -29.87 -10.88
CA LYS A 659 -17.59 -31.26 -10.80
C LYS A 659 -16.53 -31.45 -9.70
N TYR A 660 -16.55 -32.62 -9.06
CA TYR A 660 -15.44 -33.11 -8.25
C TYR A 660 -14.35 -33.67 -9.16
N PHE A 661 -13.08 -33.58 -8.76
CA PHE A 661 -11.99 -34.31 -9.39
C PHE A 661 -10.93 -34.74 -8.38
N ASP A 662 -10.34 -35.93 -8.57
CA ASP A 662 -9.24 -36.42 -7.74
C ASP A 662 -7.86 -35.98 -8.26
N LEU A 663 -6.80 -36.25 -7.47
CA LEU A 663 -5.42 -35.89 -7.81
C LEU A 663 -4.85 -36.62 -9.04
N THR A 664 -5.52 -37.67 -9.55
CA THR A 664 -5.17 -38.32 -10.84
C THR A 664 -5.84 -37.63 -12.03
N GLY A 665 -6.87 -36.81 -11.78
CA GLY A 665 -7.70 -36.17 -12.80
C GLY A 665 -8.98 -36.94 -13.12
N GLN A 666 -9.39 -37.91 -12.30
CA GLN A 666 -10.69 -38.56 -12.48
C GLN A 666 -11.82 -37.62 -12.01
N VAL A 667 -12.60 -37.14 -12.97
CA VAL A 667 -13.71 -36.20 -12.76
C VAL A 667 -15.02 -36.94 -12.45
N SER A 668 -15.85 -36.38 -11.57
CA SER A 668 -17.16 -36.90 -11.21
C SER A 668 -18.19 -35.78 -11.05
N ASP A 669 -19.39 -36.00 -11.59
CA ASP A 669 -20.56 -35.12 -11.39
C ASP A 669 -21.21 -35.28 -10.00
N LYS A 670 -20.64 -36.12 -9.12
CA LYS A 670 -21.12 -36.34 -7.74
C LYS A 670 -20.40 -35.42 -6.76
N LEU A 671 -21.18 -34.70 -5.95
CA LEU A 671 -20.76 -33.95 -4.78
C LEU A 671 -19.80 -34.77 -3.88
N GLY A 672 -18.56 -34.30 -3.73
CA GLY A 672 -17.54 -34.97 -2.91
C GLY A 672 -17.01 -36.30 -3.49
N GLY A 673 -17.25 -36.56 -4.78
CA GLY A 673 -16.72 -37.71 -5.49
C GLY A 673 -17.31 -39.05 -5.02
N PRO A 674 -16.53 -40.16 -5.06
CA PRO A 674 -17.01 -41.50 -4.70
C PRO A 674 -17.54 -41.65 -3.26
N VAL A 675 -17.19 -40.73 -2.34
CA VAL A 675 -17.71 -40.73 -0.96
C VAL A 675 -19.19 -40.33 -0.92
N GLY A 676 -19.68 -39.58 -1.92
CA GLY A 676 -21.08 -39.18 -2.04
C GLY A 676 -22.05 -40.36 -2.12
N ASP A 677 -21.62 -41.53 -2.59
CA ASP A 677 -22.46 -42.75 -2.64
C ASP A 677 -22.79 -43.32 -1.24
N VAL A 678 -21.99 -42.99 -0.22
CA VAL A 678 -22.27 -43.36 1.17
C VAL A 678 -23.23 -42.37 1.83
N VAL A 679 -23.10 -41.07 1.53
CA VAL A 679 -23.83 -39.98 2.23
C VAL A 679 -25.19 -39.68 1.60
N THR A 680 -25.33 -39.77 0.28
CA THR A 680 -26.62 -39.51 -0.41
C THR A 680 -27.73 -40.47 0.02
N ASN A 681 -27.36 -41.70 0.44
CA ASN A 681 -28.28 -42.68 1.02
C ASN A 681 -28.73 -42.37 2.47
N ALA A 682 -28.15 -41.35 3.13
CA ALA A 682 -28.52 -40.93 4.49
C ALA A 682 -29.44 -39.68 4.52
N GLY A 683 -29.54 -38.94 3.41
CA GLY A 683 -30.56 -37.91 3.16
C GLY A 683 -30.23 -36.48 3.59
N GLY A 684 -30.66 -35.50 2.78
CA GLY A 684 -30.78 -34.09 3.15
C GLY A 684 -29.55 -33.21 2.91
N VAL A 685 -29.48 -32.55 1.76
CA VAL A 685 -28.38 -31.62 1.37
C VAL A 685 -28.23 -30.44 2.36
N GLY A 686 -29.32 -30.00 3.00
CA GLY A 686 -29.33 -28.82 3.89
C GLY A 686 -28.58 -28.96 5.23
N GLY A 687 -28.07 -30.14 5.60
CA GLY A 687 -27.33 -30.35 6.85
C GLY A 687 -25.81 -30.35 6.74
N ALA A 688 -25.25 -30.43 5.53
CA ALA A 688 -23.86 -30.87 5.33
C ALA A 688 -22.79 -29.86 5.80
N MET A 689 -23.02 -28.55 5.68
CA MET A 689 -22.01 -27.51 5.99
C MET A 689 -21.58 -27.47 7.47
N GLY A 690 -22.41 -27.96 8.40
CA GLY A 690 -22.12 -27.92 9.84
C GLY A 690 -21.66 -29.25 10.46
N GLY A 691 -21.64 -30.36 9.71
CA GLY A 691 -21.63 -31.71 10.29
C GLY A 691 -20.39 -32.58 10.06
N LEU A 692 -19.47 -32.19 9.18
CA LEU A 692 -18.41 -33.08 8.66
C LEU A 692 -17.19 -33.30 9.59
N GLY A 693 -17.29 -32.96 10.87
CA GLY A 693 -16.17 -32.98 11.83
C GLY A 693 -15.70 -34.36 12.32
N GLY A 694 -16.45 -35.44 12.09
CA GLY A 694 -16.02 -36.78 12.52
C GLY A 694 -16.87 -37.95 12.03
N GLY A 695 -16.21 -39.00 11.51
CA GLY A 695 -16.85 -40.30 11.26
C GLY A 695 -16.38 -41.08 10.02
N ILE A 696 -15.75 -40.43 9.02
CA ILE A 696 -15.58 -41.02 7.68
C ILE A 696 -14.29 -41.89 7.54
N GLY A 697 -13.36 -41.84 8.50
CA GLY A 697 -12.01 -42.40 8.38
C GLY A 697 -11.89 -43.89 8.03
N ASN A 698 -12.91 -44.71 8.30
CA ASN A 698 -12.90 -46.16 8.03
C ASN A 698 -13.59 -46.58 6.71
N ALA A 699 -14.21 -45.66 5.97
CA ALA A 699 -14.90 -45.98 4.71
C ALA A 699 -13.97 -46.05 3.48
N LEU A 700 -12.75 -45.52 3.59
CA LEU A 700 -11.81 -45.30 2.49
C LEU A 700 -11.02 -46.57 2.06
N GLY A 701 -11.57 -47.77 2.34
CA GLY A 701 -10.91 -49.06 2.10
C GLY A 701 -11.15 -49.70 0.72
N GLY A 702 -11.81 -48.99 -0.21
CA GLY A 702 -12.06 -49.49 -1.57
C GLY A 702 -10.83 -49.34 -2.46
N ALA A 703 -10.36 -50.44 -3.05
CA ALA A 703 -9.27 -50.41 -4.02
C ALA A 703 -9.70 -49.69 -5.33
N PRO A 704 -8.84 -48.88 -5.96
CA PRO A 704 -9.17 -48.22 -7.21
C PRO A 704 -9.40 -49.24 -8.33
N SER A 705 -10.41 -49.00 -9.17
CA SER A 705 -10.63 -49.74 -10.41
C SER A 705 -9.45 -49.57 -11.37
N GLN A 706 -9.15 -50.61 -12.15
CA GLN A 706 -8.05 -50.63 -13.12
C GLN A 706 -8.35 -49.77 -14.37
N GLY A 707 -8.45 -48.45 -14.19
CA GLY A 707 -8.30 -47.49 -15.28
C GLY A 707 -6.84 -47.39 -15.73
N ALA A 708 -6.61 -46.76 -16.89
CA ALA A 708 -5.26 -46.36 -17.26
C ALA A 708 -4.73 -45.32 -16.25
N ALA A 709 -3.43 -45.38 -15.94
CA ALA A 709 -2.80 -44.38 -15.10
C ALA A 709 -2.93 -43.01 -15.77
N SER A 710 -3.27 -41.98 -14.99
CA SER A 710 -3.51 -40.62 -15.50
C SER A 710 -3.01 -39.59 -14.48
N ARG A 711 -2.76 -38.37 -14.95
CA ARG A 711 -2.35 -37.24 -14.10
C ARG A 711 -2.89 -35.93 -14.64
N ILE A 712 -3.19 -35.02 -13.73
CA ILE A 712 -3.43 -33.60 -14.06
C ILE A 712 -2.15 -33.03 -14.68
N VAL A 713 -2.32 -32.28 -15.77
CA VAL A 713 -1.23 -31.51 -16.41
C VAL A 713 -1.55 -30.03 -16.53
N GLY A 714 -2.82 -29.62 -16.46
CA GLY A 714 -3.20 -28.22 -16.34
C GLY A 714 -4.60 -28.00 -15.78
N GLU A 715 -4.83 -26.79 -15.28
CA GLU A 715 -6.11 -26.23 -14.85
C GLU A 715 -6.10 -24.73 -15.18
N TRP A 716 -7.18 -24.22 -15.75
CA TRP A 716 -7.33 -22.80 -16.06
C TRP A 716 -8.78 -22.33 -15.94
N VAL A 717 -8.95 -21.01 -15.94
CA VAL A 717 -10.22 -20.32 -16.07
C VAL A 717 -10.21 -19.46 -17.32
N ASP A 718 -11.31 -19.47 -18.07
CA ASP A 718 -11.61 -18.57 -19.17
C ASP A 718 -12.75 -17.64 -18.75
N TYR A 719 -12.44 -16.35 -18.56
CA TYR A 719 -13.44 -15.31 -18.32
C TYR A 719 -13.86 -14.67 -19.66
N SER A 720 -15.06 -14.94 -20.14
CA SER A 720 -15.58 -14.39 -21.41
C SER A 720 -16.58 -13.28 -21.15
N LEU A 721 -16.20 -12.04 -21.45
CA LEU A 721 -17.07 -10.87 -21.35
C LEU A 721 -17.73 -10.59 -22.71
N THR A 722 -19.07 -10.65 -22.76
CA THR A 722 -19.85 -10.42 -23.98
C THR A 722 -20.75 -9.20 -23.83
N SER A 723 -20.83 -8.39 -24.89
CA SER A 723 -21.64 -7.17 -24.97
C SER A 723 -22.53 -7.17 -26.22
N PRO A 724 -23.81 -6.79 -26.10
CA PRO A 724 -24.70 -6.63 -27.25
C PRO A 724 -24.27 -5.46 -28.14
N ARG A 725 -24.81 -5.43 -29.36
CA ARG A 725 -24.51 -4.43 -30.40
C ARG A 725 -25.82 -4.03 -31.10
N PRO A 726 -25.87 -2.85 -31.76
CA PRO A 726 -27.07 -2.40 -32.45
C PRO A 726 -27.61 -3.43 -33.45
N LYS A 727 -28.94 -3.53 -33.53
CA LYS A 727 -29.70 -4.59 -34.19
C LYS A 727 -29.22 -4.88 -35.62
N GLY A 728 -28.85 -6.14 -35.85
CA GLY A 728 -28.26 -6.61 -37.10
C GLY A 728 -26.73 -6.71 -37.09
N GLN A 729 -26.07 -6.28 -36.02
CA GLN A 729 -24.67 -6.60 -35.73
C GLN A 729 -24.60 -7.78 -34.74
N SER A 730 -23.57 -8.63 -34.87
CA SER A 730 -23.28 -9.66 -33.87
C SER A 730 -22.80 -9.03 -32.55
N PRO A 731 -23.07 -9.63 -31.39
CA PRO A 731 -22.43 -9.25 -30.13
C PRO A 731 -20.90 -9.28 -30.22
N THR A 732 -20.24 -8.42 -29.44
CA THR A 732 -18.78 -8.39 -29.29
C THR A 732 -18.40 -9.06 -27.99
N GLY A 733 -17.51 -10.06 -28.04
CA GLY A 733 -17.03 -10.78 -26.86
C GLY A 733 -15.51 -10.94 -26.85
N HIS A 734 -14.92 -10.90 -25.65
CA HIS A 734 -13.49 -11.09 -25.40
C HIS A 734 -13.28 -12.10 -24.27
N THR A 735 -12.41 -13.08 -24.50
CA THR A 735 -12.06 -14.13 -23.53
C THR A 735 -10.69 -13.86 -22.94
N TYR A 736 -10.61 -13.88 -21.62
CA TYR A 736 -9.40 -13.65 -20.83
C TYR A 736 -9.02 -14.95 -20.12
N HIS A 737 -7.93 -15.56 -20.60
CA HIS A 737 -7.41 -16.82 -20.10
C HIS A 737 -6.60 -16.62 -18.81
N ARG A 738 -6.73 -17.54 -17.85
CA ARG A 738 -5.98 -17.58 -16.58
C ARG A 738 -5.59 -19.00 -16.23
N ASP A 739 -4.33 -19.35 -16.52
CA ASP A 739 -3.73 -20.57 -15.97
C ASP A 739 -3.67 -20.52 -14.44
N ILE A 740 -4.09 -21.62 -13.81
CA ILE A 740 -3.80 -21.97 -12.40
C ILE A 740 -2.62 -22.94 -12.38
N ILE A 741 -2.69 -23.95 -13.26
CA ILE A 741 -1.59 -24.84 -13.60
C ILE A 741 -1.46 -24.80 -15.13
N PRO A 742 -0.40 -24.18 -15.69
CA PRO A 742 -0.26 -24.08 -17.13
C PRO A 742 -0.14 -25.48 -17.75
N PRO A 743 -0.95 -25.83 -18.77
CA PRO A 743 -1.03 -27.20 -19.29
C PRO A 743 0.28 -27.68 -19.94
N VAL A 744 1.14 -26.75 -20.34
CA VAL A 744 2.48 -27.02 -20.85
C VAL A 744 3.50 -26.05 -20.23
N THR A 745 4.73 -26.52 -20.10
CA THR A 745 5.88 -25.71 -19.69
C THR A 745 6.74 -25.44 -20.92
N VAL A 746 7.10 -24.17 -21.16
CA VAL A 746 8.05 -23.78 -22.23
C VAL A 746 9.47 -24.18 -21.80
N THR A 747 10.12 -25.05 -22.57
CA THR A 747 11.47 -25.56 -22.28
C THR A 747 12.58 -24.80 -23.02
N SER A 748 12.25 -24.22 -24.17
CA SER A 748 13.10 -23.27 -24.90
C SER A 748 12.27 -22.50 -25.94
N TRP A 749 12.75 -21.34 -26.36
CA TRP A 749 12.12 -20.49 -27.37
C TRP A 749 13.09 -20.19 -28.52
N SER A 750 12.67 -20.42 -29.76
CA SER A 750 13.53 -20.26 -30.94
C SER A 750 13.46 -18.85 -31.54
N ALA A 751 14.56 -18.40 -32.15
CA ALA A 751 14.61 -17.14 -32.89
C ALA A 751 13.68 -17.05 -34.13
N SER A 752 12.96 -18.14 -34.47
CA SER A 752 11.87 -18.13 -35.44
C SER A 752 10.50 -17.78 -34.82
N GLY A 753 10.44 -17.47 -33.52
CA GLY A 753 9.20 -17.21 -32.80
C GLY A 753 8.47 -18.49 -32.37
N THR A 754 9.19 -19.57 -32.09
CA THR A 754 8.58 -20.90 -31.83
C THR A 754 9.00 -21.44 -30.47
N ALA A 755 8.06 -21.55 -29.54
CA ALA A 755 8.26 -22.25 -28.28
C ALA A 755 8.39 -23.77 -28.51
N GLN A 756 9.29 -24.42 -27.77
CA GLN A 756 9.29 -25.85 -27.54
C GLN A 756 8.69 -26.10 -26.15
N THR A 757 7.69 -26.96 -26.08
CA THR A 757 6.88 -27.17 -24.87
C THR A 757 6.83 -28.64 -24.48
N THR A 758 6.62 -28.89 -23.18
CA THR A 758 6.38 -30.23 -22.63
C THR A 758 5.20 -30.19 -21.68
N LEU A 759 4.43 -31.28 -21.56
CA LEU A 759 3.31 -31.37 -20.61
C LEU A 759 3.80 -31.16 -19.18
N THR A 760 3.23 -30.16 -18.50
CA THR A 760 3.67 -29.71 -17.17
C THR A 760 3.66 -30.85 -16.17
N LYS A 761 4.63 -30.84 -15.25
CA LYS A 761 4.80 -31.84 -14.20
C LYS A 761 4.85 -31.15 -12.84
N VAL A 762 3.95 -31.55 -11.95
CA VAL A 762 3.81 -31.02 -10.60
C VAL A 762 3.89 -32.23 -9.65
N SER A 763 4.55 -32.09 -8.50
CA SER A 763 4.54 -33.14 -7.46
C SER A 763 3.14 -33.22 -6.83
N GLU A 764 2.79 -34.34 -6.21
CA GLU A 764 1.44 -34.51 -5.62
C GLU A 764 1.13 -33.47 -4.53
N ASP A 765 2.14 -33.03 -3.77
CA ASP A 765 1.97 -32.02 -2.73
C ASP A 765 1.91 -30.59 -3.28
N ALA A 766 2.74 -30.25 -4.27
CA ALA A 766 2.60 -28.97 -4.97
C ALA A 766 1.29 -28.90 -5.77
N LEU A 767 0.78 -30.04 -6.26
CA LEU A 767 -0.52 -30.14 -6.92
C LEU A 767 -1.64 -29.86 -5.92
N ARG A 768 -1.59 -30.42 -4.69
CA ARG A 768 -2.52 -30.06 -3.61
C ARG A 768 -2.47 -28.58 -3.25
N GLN A 769 -1.29 -27.96 -3.25
CA GLN A 769 -1.14 -26.52 -2.94
C GLN A 769 -1.72 -25.66 -4.07
N ARG A 770 -1.39 -25.96 -5.34
CA ARG A 770 -1.88 -25.19 -6.48
C ARG A 770 -3.39 -25.29 -6.70
N LEU A 771 -3.94 -26.50 -6.55
CA LEU A 771 -5.38 -26.72 -6.68
C LEU A 771 -6.18 -26.15 -5.51
N MET A 772 -5.56 -25.75 -4.39
CA MET A 772 -6.25 -25.01 -3.33
C MET A 772 -6.18 -23.50 -3.60
N TRP A 773 -7.12 -23.00 -4.40
CA TRP A 773 -7.19 -21.59 -4.80
C TRP A 773 -8.64 -21.07 -4.87
N TYR A 774 -8.78 -19.75 -4.86
CA TYR A 774 -10.02 -19.07 -5.27
C TYR A 774 -9.74 -17.69 -5.90
N ALA A 775 -10.73 -17.15 -6.62
CA ALA A 775 -10.79 -15.79 -7.12
C ALA A 775 -12.09 -15.09 -6.68
N GLU A 776 -11.99 -13.88 -6.08
CA GLU A 776 -13.12 -12.96 -5.89
C GLU A 776 -13.26 -12.10 -7.16
N LEU A 777 -14.38 -12.24 -7.87
CA LEU A 777 -14.62 -11.62 -9.17
C LEU A 777 -15.56 -10.42 -9.06
N TYR A 778 -15.26 -9.35 -9.79
CA TYR A 778 -16.05 -8.13 -9.77
C TYR A 778 -16.28 -7.54 -11.17
N PRO A 779 -17.49 -7.74 -11.75
CA PRO A 779 -17.89 -7.15 -13.02
C PRO A 779 -18.12 -5.63 -12.90
N VAL A 780 -17.25 -4.85 -13.53
CA VAL A 780 -17.32 -3.38 -13.52
C VAL A 780 -18.32 -2.90 -14.59
N SER A 781 -19.52 -2.52 -14.16
CA SER A 781 -20.54 -1.94 -15.06
C SER A 781 -20.38 -0.45 -15.32
N GLY A 782 -19.57 0.26 -14.52
CA GLY A 782 -19.37 1.70 -14.67
C GLY A 782 -18.63 2.39 -13.52
N SER A 783 -18.52 3.71 -13.62
CA SER A 783 -17.85 4.59 -12.67
C SER A 783 -18.67 4.79 -11.39
N ILE A 784 -18.52 3.88 -10.42
CA ILE A 784 -19.30 3.89 -9.18
C ILE A 784 -18.96 5.09 -8.27
N ILE A 785 -20.00 5.64 -7.63
CA ILE A 785 -19.91 6.81 -6.77
C ILE A 785 -18.93 6.63 -5.58
N PRO A 786 -18.03 7.61 -5.31
CA PRO A 786 -17.17 7.60 -4.13
C PRO A 786 -18.04 7.70 -2.88
N GLY A 787 -17.99 6.69 -2.04
CA GLY A 787 -18.93 6.51 -0.94
C GLY A 787 -19.41 5.07 -0.81
N TYR A 788 -19.58 4.37 -1.93
CA TYR A 788 -20.27 3.07 -1.92
C TYR A 788 -19.44 1.96 -1.26
N ALA A 789 -18.13 1.89 -1.49
CA ALA A 789 -17.27 0.94 -0.80
C ALA A 789 -17.27 1.14 0.73
N GLY A 790 -17.36 2.38 1.20
CA GLY A 790 -17.54 2.70 2.62
C GLY A 790 -18.93 2.29 3.14
N TYR A 791 -19.98 2.50 2.35
CA TYR A 791 -21.33 2.04 2.66
C TYR A 791 -21.40 0.52 2.88
N LEU A 792 -20.78 -0.26 1.97
CA LEU A 792 -20.71 -1.71 2.09
C LEU A 792 -19.85 -2.17 3.29
N GLN A 793 -18.77 -1.44 3.59
CA GLN A 793 -17.94 -1.70 4.79
C GLN A 793 -18.76 -1.58 6.09
N MET A 794 -19.65 -0.58 6.20
CA MET A 794 -20.53 -0.43 7.38
C MET A 794 -21.60 -1.52 7.46
N GLN A 795 -22.23 -1.87 6.34
CA GLN A 795 -23.18 -3.01 6.33
C GLN A 795 -22.51 -4.29 6.81
N SER A 796 -21.30 -4.58 6.30
CA SER A 796 -20.52 -5.77 6.66
C SER A 796 -20.11 -5.76 8.13
N LEU A 797 -19.58 -4.63 8.66
CA LEU A 797 -19.20 -4.51 10.08
C LEU A 797 -20.39 -4.71 11.02
N ARG A 798 -21.55 -4.12 10.70
CA ARG A 798 -22.75 -4.26 11.54
C ARG A 798 -23.34 -5.67 11.47
N ALA A 799 -23.38 -6.28 10.28
CA ALA A 799 -23.79 -7.68 10.13
C ALA A 799 -22.84 -8.66 10.86
N GLY A 800 -21.54 -8.33 10.91
CA GLY A 800 -20.52 -9.10 11.61
C GLY A 800 -20.49 -8.95 13.14
N ALA A 801 -21.26 -8.04 13.75
CA ALA A 801 -21.12 -7.69 15.18
C ALA A 801 -21.18 -8.90 16.14
N SER A 802 -22.10 -9.85 15.91
CA SER A 802 -22.23 -11.08 16.71
C SER A 802 -21.14 -12.12 16.42
N HIS A 803 -20.66 -12.18 15.18
CA HIS A 803 -19.52 -12.99 14.78
C HIS A 803 -18.25 -12.50 15.49
N LEU A 804 -18.04 -11.18 15.54
CA LEU A 804 -16.90 -10.54 16.21
C LEU A 804 -16.91 -10.79 17.73
N ASP A 805 -18.06 -10.70 18.41
CA ASP A 805 -18.17 -11.08 19.84
C ASP A 805 -17.89 -12.57 20.07
N SER A 806 -18.28 -13.44 19.13
CA SER A 806 -18.03 -14.90 19.20
C SER A 806 -16.56 -15.25 18.99
N LEU A 807 -15.87 -14.59 18.06
CA LEU A 807 -14.41 -14.66 17.92
C LEU A 807 -13.72 -14.13 19.17
N LEU A 808 -14.21 -13.03 19.74
CA LEU A 808 -13.65 -12.42 20.94
C LEU A 808 -13.76 -13.35 22.16
N LYS A 809 -14.92 -13.98 22.38
CA LYS A 809 -15.09 -15.05 23.38
C LYS A 809 -14.04 -16.15 23.20
N SER A 810 -13.91 -16.66 21.98
CA SER A 810 -12.96 -17.71 21.64
C SER A 810 -11.51 -17.31 21.95
N ALA A 811 -11.11 -16.08 21.61
CA ALA A 811 -9.77 -15.54 21.87
C ALA A 811 -9.45 -15.39 23.37
N TYR A 812 -10.46 -15.18 24.22
CA TYR A 812 -10.31 -15.16 25.68
C TYR A 812 -10.58 -16.54 26.34
N GLY A 813 -10.69 -17.62 25.56
CA GLY A 813 -10.87 -18.99 26.07
C GLY A 813 -12.30 -19.32 26.53
N LEU A 814 -13.29 -18.53 26.11
CA LEU A 814 -14.71 -18.73 26.40
C LEU A 814 -15.42 -19.40 25.21
N LEU A 815 -16.48 -20.15 25.51
CA LEU A 815 -17.34 -20.73 24.48
C LEU A 815 -18.27 -19.67 23.88
N PRO A 816 -18.45 -19.63 22.54
CA PRO A 816 -19.50 -18.82 21.90
C PRO A 816 -20.93 -19.26 22.27
N ASP A 817 -21.85 -18.29 22.39
CA ASP A 817 -23.28 -18.53 22.69
C ASP A 817 -24.06 -19.11 21.48
N GLN A 818 -23.46 -19.05 20.29
CA GLN A 818 -23.99 -19.45 19.00
C GLN A 818 -22.87 -20.12 18.18
N PRO A 819 -23.17 -21.07 17.28
CA PRO A 819 -22.20 -21.48 16.27
C PRO A 819 -21.81 -20.28 15.40
N VAL A 820 -20.52 -20.19 15.04
CA VAL A 820 -19.95 -19.03 14.35
C VAL A 820 -20.39 -19.01 12.88
N SER A 821 -21.57 -18.44 12.62
CA SER A 821 -22.00 -18.08 11.27
C SER A 821 -21.13 -16.95 10.74
N MET A 822 -20.62 -17.07 9.51
CA MET A 822 -19.97 -15.94 8.83
C MET A 822 -21.04 -14.91 8.41
N PRO A 823 -20.75 -13.60 8.49
CA PRO A 823 -21.62 -12.58 7.90
C PRO A 823 -21.61 -12.69 6.37
N PRO A 824 -22.67 -12.22 5.68
CA PRO A 824 -22.67 -12.16 4.22
C PRO A 824 -21.49 -11.30 3.74
N ARG A 825 -20.67 -11.89 2.87
CA ARG A 825 -19.54 -11.19 2.25
C ARG A 825 -20.04 -10.12 1.28
N ARG A 826 -19.18 -9.14 1.02
CA ARG A 826 -19.41 -8.00 0.12
C ARG A 826 -18.09 -7.73 -0.61
N PRO A 827 -18.09 -7.44 -1.92
CA PRO A 827 -16.86 -7.25 -2.70
C PRO A 827 -16.25 -5.85 -2.46
N ILE A 828 -15.97 -5.50 -1.20
CA ILE A 828 -15.67 -4.14 -0.74
C ILE A 828 -14.37 -3.62 -1.37
N ALA A 829 -13.33 -4.45 -1.45
CA ALA A 829 -12.03 -4.02 -1.95
C ALA A 829 -11.98 -3.93 -3.48
N ASN A 830 -12.63 -4.86 -4.18
CA ASN A 830 -12.85 -4.75 -5.63
C ASN A 830 -13.73 -3.54 -6.01
N THR A 831 -14.82 -3.30 -5.25
CA THR A 831 -15.65 -2.09 -5.40
C THR A 831 -14.84 -0.83 -5.14
N LEU A 832 -13.96 -0.84 -4.12
CA LEU A 832 -13.06 0.27 -3.83
C LEU A 832 -12.14 0.57 -5.02
N LEU A 833 -11.41 -0.43 -5.54
CA LEU A 833 -10.52 -0.25 -6.69
C LEU A 833 -11.28 0.32 -7.90
N ALA A 834 -12.46 -0.22 -8.20
CA ALA A 834 -13.29 0.26 -9.31
C ALA A 834 -13.75 1.72 -9.12
N SER A 835 -14.13 2.11 -7.90
CA SER A 835 -14.60 3.48 -7.60
C SER A 835 -13.46 4.51 -7.55
N GLU A 836 -12.29 4.16 -6.98
CA GLU A 836 -11.13 5.06 -6.87
C GLU A 836 -10.48 5.29 -8.24
N ALA A 837 -10.32 4.24 -9.06
CA ALA A 837 -9.78 4.35 -10.42
C ALA A 837 -10.68 5.22 -11.32
N ALA A 838 -12.00 5.09 -11.17
CA ALA A 838 -12.97 5.92 -11.86
C ALA A 838 -12.95 7.39 -11.37
N TYR A 839 -12.96 7.61 -10.06
CA TYR A 839 -13.02 8.97 -9.47
C TYR A 839 -11.77 9.79 -9.76
N LEU A 840 -10.58 9.22 -9.52
CA LEU A 840 -9.32 9.90 -9.83
C LEU A 840 -9.24 10.27 -11.30
N THR A 841 -9.66 9.38 -12.20
CA THR A 841 -9.58 9.69 -13.64
C THR A 841 -10.68 10.64 -14.09
N ASN A 842 -11.84 10.69 -13.44
CA ASN A 842 -12.82 11.76 -13.63
C ASN A 842 -12.21 13.12 -13.22
N LYS A 843 -11.56 13.19 -12.04
CA LYS A 843 -10.79 14.38 -11.61
C LYS A 843 -9.60 14.71 -12.52
N LEU A 844 -9.04 13.73 -13.25
CA LEU A 844 -8.04 13.98 -14.30
C LEU A 844 -8.67 14.43 -15.63
N THR A 845 -9.95 14.15 -15.91
CA THR A 845 -10.65 14.72 -17.08
C THR A 845 -11.14 16.14 -16.84
N ASP A 846 -11.66 16.41 -15.65
CA ASP A 846 -12.18 17.72 -15.30
C ASP A 846 -11.06 18.78 -15.36
N GLY A 847 -11.30 19.85 -16.12
CA GLY A 847 -10.31 20.89 -16.41
C GLY A 847 -9.21 20.52 -17.43
N ARG A 848 -8.70 19.28 -17.48
CA ARG A 848 -7.57 18.91 -18.37
C ARG A 848 -7.99 18.44 -19.77
N PHE A 849 -9.12 17.73 -19.90
CA PHE A 849 -9.48 16.99 -21.12
C PHE A 849 -10.84 17.40 -21.71
N ALA A 850 -11.01 18.71 -21.92
CA ALA A 850 -12.29 19.32 -22.28
C ALA A 850 -13.01 18.73 -23.52
N GLU A 851 -12.27 18.27 -24.54
CA GLU A 851 -12.84 17.78 -25.82
C GLU A 851 -13.32 16.33 -25.77
N VAL A 852 -13.01 15.59 -24.70
CA VAL A 852 -13.30 14.15 -24.59
C VAL A 852 -14.07 13.80 -23.31
N ARG A 853 -14.71 12.63 -23.32
CA ARG A 853 -15.41 12.04 -22.17
C ARG A 853 -15.15 10.55 -22.09
N ASN A 854 -15.15 10.03 -20.87
CA ASN A 854 -14.87 8.67 -20.45
C ASN A 854 -16.11 8.03 -19.80
N TYR A 855 -16.45 6.81 -20.21
CA TYR A 855 -17.54 6.03 -19.60
C TYR A 855 -17.43 4.54 -19.96
N PHE A 856 -18.08 3.65 -19.20
CA PHE A 856 -18.17 2.23 -19.55
C PHE A 856 -19.40 1.97 -20.42
N GLY A 857 -19.16 1.55 -21.66
CA GLY A 857 -20.18 1.01 -22.59
C GLY A 857 -19.96 -0.46 -22.94
N THR A 858 -19.15 -1.14 -22.13
CA THR A 858 -18.78 -2.56 -22.10
C THR A 858 -18.33 -2.86 -20.66
N PRO A 859 -18.50 -4.09 -20.14
CA PRO A 859 -18.06 -4.44 -18.80
C PRO A 859 -16.54 -4.49 -18.70
N GLY A 860 -16.01 -4.09 -17.55
CA GLY A 860 -14.68 -4.52 -17.09
C GLY A 860 -14.78 -5.72 -16.13
N LEU A 861 -13.64 -6.28 -15.75
CA LEU A 861 -13.54 -7.32 -14.73
C LEU A 861 -12.27 -7.13 -13.90
N ILE A 862 -12.44 -7.12 -12.58
CA ILE A 862 -11.37 -7.18 -11.60
C ILE A 862 -11.45 -8.55 -10.92
N SER A 863 -10.30 -9.17 -10.69
CA SER A 863 -10.15 -10.41 -9.93
C SER A 863 -9.25 -10.15 -8.71
N TYR A 864 -9.57 -10.74 -7.56
CA TYR A 864 -8.63 -10.88 -6.44
C TYR A 864 -8.38 -12.36 -6.22
N GLU A 865 -7.20 -12.82 -6.64
CA GLU A 865 -6.84 -14.25 -6.68
C GLU A 865 -5.93 -14.61 -5.51
N THR A 866 -6.19 -15.78 -4.92
CA THR A 866 -5.39 -16.37 -3.85
C THR A 866 -5.15 -17.85 -4.16
N GLY A 867 -3.89 -18.29 -4.26
CA GLY A 867 -3.57 -19.65 -4.73
C GLY A 867 -2.07 -19.83 -5.02
N GLY A 868 -1.62 -21.09 -5.18
CA GLY A 868 -0.18 -21.44 -5.27
C GLY A 868 0.59 -21.04 -6.54
N MET A 869 0.65 -19.76 -6.91
CA MET A 869 1.25 -19.28 -8.16
C MET A 869 2.72 -18.81 -8.08
N GLY A 870 3.56 -19.56 -7.36
CA GLY A 870 5.01 -19.56 -7.59
C GLY A 870 5.43 -20.63 -8.63
N PRO A 871 6.70 -20.68 -9.09
CA PRO A 871 7.23 -21.83 -9.84
C PRO A 871 7.06 -23.16 -9.05
N PRO A 872 7.16 -24.34 -9.69
CA PRO A 872 6.80 -25.64 -9.06
C PRO A 872 7.61 -26.06 -7.83
N GLU A 873 8.61 -25.27 -7.44
CA GLU A 873 9.57 -25.54 -6.37
C GLU A 873 9.42 -24.56 -5.17
N THR A 874 8.60 -23.50 -5.30
CA THR A 874 8.33 -22.52 -4.23
C THR A 874 6.99 -22.80 -3.53
N SER A 875 6.99 -22.77 -2.20
CA SER A 875 5.95 -23.38 -1.36
C SER A 875 4.85 -22.43 -0.80
N GLY A 876 4.85 -21.16 -1.20
CA GLY A 876 3.91 -20.14 -0.69
C GLY A 876 2.60 -20.02 -1.50
N PHE A 877 1.57 -19.46 -0.85
CA PHE A 877 0.34 -19.01 -1.49
C PHE A 877 0.41 -17.50 -1.75
N PRO A 878 0.78 -17.04 -2.97
CA PRO A 878 0.58 -15.65 -3.32
C PRO A 878 -0.91 -15.27 -3.35
N GLN A 879 -1.14 -13.99 -3.04
CA GLN A 879 -2.42 -13.30 -3.17
C GLN A 879 -2.19 -12.04 -4.01
N GLY A 880 -3.18 -11.61 -4.79
CA GLY A 880 -3.03 -10.40 -5.60
C GLY A 880 -4.33 -9.93 -6.26
N TYR A 881 -4.44 -8.63 -6.47
CA TYR A 881 -5.39 -8.10 -7.45
C TYR A 881 -4.86 -8.33 -8.87
N ASP A 882 -5.75 -8.68 -9.77
CA ASP A 882 -5.52 -8.75 -11.20
C ASP A 882 -6.67 -8.04 -11.90
N ILE A 883 -6.40 -6.87 -12.46
CA ILE A 883 -7.35 -6.22 -13.36
C ILE A 883 -7.34 -7.00 -14.68
N VAL A 884 -8.33 -7.88 -14.85
CA VAL A 884 -8.47 -8.71 -16.06
C VAL A 884 -8.71 -7.82 -17.29
N THR A 885 -9.60 -6.83 -17.14
CA THR A 885 -9.78 -5.71 -18.08
C THR A 885 -10.49 -4.52 -17.42
N TYR A 886 -10.08 -3.30 -17.78
CA TYR A 886 -10.66 -2.06 -17.26
C TYR A 886 -10.57 -0.97 -18.34
N ALA A 887 -11.37 -1.15 -19.40
CA ALA A 887 -11.34 -0.34 -20.62
C ALA A 887 -12.54 0.63 -20.72
N PRO A 888 -12.53 1.79 -20.03
CA PRO A 888 -13.53 2.83 -20.26
C PRO A 888 -13.41 3.37 -21.69
N ARG A 889 -14.53 3.45 -22.39
CA ARG A 889 -14.61 4.05 -23.72
C ARG A 889 -14.32 5.55 -23.62
N VAL A 890 -13.52 6.06 -24.55
CA VAL A 890 -13.35 7.50 -24.76
C VAL A 890 -14.15 7.96 -25.99
N ALA A 891 -14.87 9.06 -25.86
CA ALA A 891 -15.64 9.72 -26.93
C ALA A 891 -15.23 11.20 -27.04
N ALA A 892 -15.46 11.84 -28.20
CA ALA A 892 -15.05 13.23 -28.47
C ALA A 892 -16.25 14.12 -28.86
N SER A 893 -16.22 15.39 -28.45
CA SER A 893 -17.36 16.34 -28.53
C SER A 893 -17.73 16.72 -29.98
N GLN A 894 -16.73 16.73 -30.87
CA GLN A 894 -16.83 16.98 -32.30
C GLN A 894 -16.59 15.68 -33.07
N SER A 895 -16.82 15.67 -34.39
CA SER A 895 -16.75 14.49 -35.26
C SER A 895 -15.35 13.86 -35.41
N SER A 896 -14.86 13.22 -34.35
CA SER A 896 -13.85 12.15 -34.27
C SER A 896 -12.56 12.32 -35.09
N SER A 897 -12.12 13.57 -35.33
CA SER A 897 -11.05 13.86 -36.29
C SER A 897 -10.04 14.95 -35.90
N SER A 898 -10.25 15.70 -34.82
CA SER A 898 -9.24 16.69 -34.39
C SER A 898 -8.02 15.97 -33.77
N ALA A 899 -6.81 16.44 -34.13
CA ALA A 899 -5.58 15.89 -33.56
C ALA A 899 -5.51 16.10 -32.03
N ILE A 900 -6.11 17.19 -31.54
CA ILE A 900 -6.24 17.51 -30.12
C ILE A 900 -7.07 16.44 -29.41
N ALA A 901 -8.24 16.07 -29.94
CA ALA A 901 -9.07 15.04 -29.31
C ALA A 901 -8.36 13.67 -29.25
N ARG A 902 -7.61 13.28 -30.29
CA ARG A 902 -6.80 12.06 -30.25
C ARG A 902 -5.66 12.13 -29.26
N GLN A 903 -4.98 13.28 -29.16
CA GLN A 903 -3.93 13.48 -28.17
C GLN A 903 -4.49 13.40 -26.75
N GLN A 904 -5.63 14.03 -26.48
CA GLN A 904 -6.32 13.94 -25.18
C GLN A 904 -6.78 12.51 -24.88
N ALA A 905 -7.39 11.81 -25.85
CA ALA A 905 -7.78 10.41 -25.70
C ALA A 905 -6.58 9.48 -25.43
N ALA A 906 -5.47 9.66 -26.13
CA ALA A 906 -4.24 8.89 -25.91
C ALA A 906 -3.68 9.12 -24.50
N SER A 907 -3.59 10.39 -24.07
CA SER A 907 -3.15 10.73 -22.70
C SER A 907 -4.09 10.18 -21.64
N LEU A 908 -5.40 10.20 -21.88
CA LEU A 908 -6.42 9.70 -20.96
C LEU A 908 -6.42 8.17 -20.84
N HIS A 909 -6.29 7.44 -21.95
CA HIS A 909 -6.15 5.97 -21.94
C HIS A 909 -4.88 5.51 -21.22
N ILE A 910 -3.76 6.20 -21.45
CA ILE A 910 -2.48 5.89 -20.78
C ILE A 910 -2.56 6.25 -19.29
N ALA A 911 -3.21 7.36 -18.92
CA ALA A 911 -3.45 7.73 -17.52
C ALA A 911 -4.35 6.72 -16.81
N TYR A 912 -5.42 6.24 -17.45
CA TYR A 912 -6.27 5.16 -16.94
C TYR A 912 -5.45 3.90 -16.66
N GLY A 913 -4.69 3.41 -17.64
CA GLY A 913 -3.92 2.19 -17.51
C GLY A 913 -2.83 2.25 -16.44
N THR A 914 -2.10 3.37 -16.40
CA THR A 914 -1.06 3.60 -15.39
C THR A 914 -1.63 3.73 -13.99
N LEU A 915 -2.75 4.46 -13.82
CA LEU A 915 -3.44 4.56 -12.53
C LEU A 915 -4.01 3.21 -12.07
N ALA A 916 -4.73 2.49 -12.94
CA ALA A 916 -5.37 1.23 -12.60
C ALA A 916 -4.34 0.21 -12.07
N THR A 917 -3.26 0.00 -12.83
CA THR A 917 -2.12 -0.85 -12.45
C THR A 917 -1.44 -0.37 -11.16
N ARG A 918 -1.42 0.96 -10.90
CA ARG A 918 -0.82 1.55 -9.68
C ARG A 918 -1.71 1.37 -8.44
N LEU A 919 -3.03 1.41 -8.60
CA LEU A 919 -4.00 1.22 -7.50
C LEU A 919 -4.02 -0.21 -6.99
N GLU A 920 -3.94 -1.22 -7.87
CA GLU A 920 -3.71 -2.63 -7.49
C GLU A 920 -2.54 -2.75 -6.48
N TRP A 921 -1.41 -2.13 -6.81
CA TRP A 921 -0.18 -2.17 -6.01
C TRP A 921 -0.37 -1.44 -4.67
N GLN A 922 -1.06 -0.30 -4.67
CA GLN A 922 -1.33 0.45 -3.45
C GLN A 922 -2.28 -0.31 -2.51
N LEU A 923 -3.26 -1.05 -3.03
CA LEU A 923 -4.08 -1.96 -2.22
C LEU A 923 -3.23 -3.08 -1.60
N MET A 924 -2.43 -3.78 -2.40
CA MET A 924 -1.58 -4.88 -1.91
C MET A 924 -0.49 -4.43 -0.92
N ALA A 925 0.12 -3.25 -1.13
CA ALA A 925 1.06 -2.67 -0.19
C ALA A 925 0.40 -2.24 1.12
N SER A 926 -0.91 -1.94 1.11
CA SER A 926 -1.67 -1.53 2.30
C SER A 926 -2.26 -2.67 3.12
N SER A 927 -2.35 -3.90 2.58
CA SER A 927 -3.04 -5.03 3.23
C SER A 927 -2.21 -5.78 4.27
N GLY A 928 -0.98 -5.35 4.52
CA GLY A 928 -0.02 -6.03 5.40
C GLY A 928 0.68 -7.24 4.78
N ALA A 929 0.25 -7.70 3.60
CA ALA A 929 0.88 -8.81 2.86
C ALA A 929 2.35 -8.55 2.47
N ALA A 930 2.80 -7.29 2.54
CA ALA A 930 4.17 -6.86 2.24
C ALA A 930 5.02 -6.58 3.51
N GLN A 931 4.64 -7.15 4.67
CA GLN A 931 5.29 -6.89 5.98
C GLN A 931 6.05 -8.12 6.53
N GLY A 932 6.28 -9.14 5.69
CA GLY A 932 7.33 -10.13 5.89
C GLY A 932 8.55 -9.77 5.04
N ASP A 933 9.76 -10.05 5.53
CA ASP A 933 11.05 -9.62 4.94
C ASP A 933 11.31 -10.09 3.48
N ASP A 934 10.66 -11.15 3.00
CA ASP A 934 11.15 -11.94 1.85
C ASP A 934 10.45 -11.69 0.49
N ALA A 935 9.41 -10.85 0.37
CA ALA A 935 8.81 -10.55 -0.95
C ALA A 935 8.13 -9.16 -1.12
N PRO A 936 8.61 -8.28 -2.02
CA PRO A 936 7.87 -7.08 -2.42
C PRO A 936 6.71 -7.40 -3.37
N VAL A 937 5.65 -6.59 -3.32
CA VAL A 937 4.63 -6.54 -4.39
C VAL A 937 5.27 -5.89 -5.62
N VAL A 938 5.28 -6.59 -6.77
CA VAL A 938 5.85 -6.09 -8.03
C VAL A 938 4.84 -6.12 -9.16
N ASN A 939 4.77 -5.01 -9.89
CA ASN A 939 3.93 -4.82 -11.08
C ASN A 939 4.71 -4.06 -12.17
N ALA A 940 4.08 -3.81 -13.33
CA ALA A 940 4.69 -3.04 -14.41
C ALA A 940 5.22 -1.66 -13.96
N THR A 941 4.49 -0.94 -13.10
CA THR A 941 4.89 0.41 -12.64
C THR A 941 6.25 0.38 -11.93
N LYS A 942 6.45 -0.51 -10.96
CA LYS A 942 7.70 -0.64 -10.21
C LYS A 942 8.85 -1.13 -11.12
N VAL A 943 8.58 -2.07 -12.02
CA VAL A 943 9.57 -2.56 -13.00
C VAL A 943 10.05 -1.43 -13.91
N PHE A 944 9.15 -0.59 -14.41
CA PHE A 944 9.49 0.51 -15.31
C PHE A 944 10.25 1.64 -14.61
N ALA A 945 9.87 2.01 -13.38
CA ALA A 945 10.62 2.97 -12.57
C ALA A 945 12.09 2.53 -12.34
N VAL A 946 12.31 1.26 -12.00
CA VAL A 946 13.68 0.71 -11.82
C VAL A 946 14.40 0.55 -13.17
N ALA A 947 13.69 0.28 -14.27
CA ALA A 947 14.26 0.26 -15.61
C ALA A 947 14.88 1.61 -15.99
N GLN A 948 14.16 2.71 -15.73
CA GLN A 948 14.65 4.07 -15.97
C GLN A 948 15.89 4.37 -15.11
N GLN A 949 15.83 4.12 -13.81
CA GLN A 949 16.93 4.37 -12.86
C GLN A 949 18.21 3.63 -13.26
N LEU A 950 18.09 2.38 -13.72
CA LEU A 950 19.21 1.56 -14.20
C LEU A 950 19.57 1.81 -15.67
N SER A 951 18.95 2.80 -16.33
CA SER A 951 19.13 3.13 -17.76
C SER A 951 18.98 1.91 -18.70
N ILE A 952 18.05 1.01 -18.37
CA ILE A 952 17.74 -0.19 -19.16
C ILE A 952 16.91 0.24 -20.37
N PRO A 953 17.33 -0.09 -21.62
CA PRO A 953 16.54 0.22 -22.80
C PRO A 953 15.14 -0.39 -22.74
N ILE A 954 14.13 0.41 -23.09
CA ILE A 954 12.72 0.01 -23.18
C ILE A 954 12.34 -0.01 -24.67
N SER A 955 11.74 -1.11 -25.12
CA SER A 955 11.32 -1.33 -26.51
C SER A 955 9.80 -1.22 -26.65
N VAL A 956 9.33 -0.69 -27.77
CA VAL A 956 7.92 -0.77 -28.19
C VAL A 956 7.82 -1.75 -29.34
N LEU A 957 7.20 -2.91 -29.10
CA LEU A 957 6.97 -3.97 -30.05
C LEU A 957 5.59 -3.80 -30.70
N LYS A 958 5.51 -3.93 -32.03
CA LYS A 958 4.25 -3.80 -32.78
C LYS A 958 3.74 -5.17 -33.26
N PRO A 959 2.43 -5.34 -33.46
CA PRO A 959 1.86 -6.56 -34.02
C PRO A 959 2.59 -7.12 -35.25
N GLY A 960 2.73 -8.44 -35.28
CA GLY A 960 3.22 -9.19 -36.44
C GLY A 960 4.64 -9.76 -36.32
N ALA A 961 4.96 -10.65 -37.27
CA ALA A 961 6.10 -11.57 -37.22
C ALA A 961 7.48 -10.90 -37.07
N ARG A 962 7.64 -9.62 -37.45
CA ARG A 962 8.89 -8.88 -37.25
C ARG A 962 9.19 -8.70 -35.77
N SER A 963 8.26 -8.15 -34.98
CA SER A 963 8.55 -7.94 -33.56
C SER A 963 8.56 -9.23 -32.75
N VAL A 964 7.88 -10.28 -33.23
CA VAL A 964 8.07 -11.66 -32.71
C VAL A 964 9.52 -12.13 -32.87
N GLN A 965 10.22 -11.75 -33.95
CA GLN A 965 11.67 -11.99 -34.08
C GLN A 965 12.49 -11.04 -33.19
N GLU A 966 12.06 -9.80 -32.97
CA GLU A 966 12.73 -8.84 -32.08
C GLU A 966 12.68 -9.28 -30.59
N VAL A 967 11.67 -10.07 -30.17
CA VAL A 967 11.62 -10.74 -28.85
C VAL A 967 12.84 -11.64 -28.61
N ALA A 968 13.48 -12.18 -29.66
CA ALA A 968 14.71 -12.98 -29.53
C ALA A 968 15.88 -12.22 -28.90
N GLY A 969 15.91 -10.89 -29.04
CA GLY A 969 16.93 -10.02 -28.46
C GLY A 969 16.65 -9.60 -27.02
N ILE A 970 15.47 -9.95 -26.47
CA ILE A 970 15.07 -9.54 -25.12
C ILE A 970 15.58 -10.57 -24.10
N SER A 971 16.40 -10.10 -23.16
CA SER A 971 17.02 -10.93 -22.11
C SER A 971 16.05 -11.20 -20.96
N VAL A 972 14.95 -11.89 -21.26
CA VAL A 972 13.94 -12.41 -20.31
C VAL A 972 13.84 -13.94 -20.42
N ALA A 973 13.12 -14.58 -19.50
CA ALA A 973 12.91 -16.03 -19.52
C ALA A 973 12.08 -16.50 -20.74
N ASP A 974 12.36 -17.70 -21.25
CA ASP A 974 11.72 -18.24 -22.45
C ASP A 974 10.18 -18.43 -22.37
N PRO A 975 9.55 -18.75 -21.21
CA PRO A 975 8.09 -18.68 -21.07
C PRO A 975 7.55 -17.28 -21.38
N VAL A 976 8.17 -16.23 -20.84
CA VAL A 976 7.76 -14.83 -21.08
C VAL A 976 7.96 -14.44 -22.55
N LYS A 977 8.95 -15.01 -23.26
CA LYS A 977 9.08 -14.83 -24.72
C LYS A 977 7.92 -15.46 -25.51
N SER A 978 7.29 -16.52 -24.99
CA SER A 978 6.07 -17.08 -25.57
C SER A 978 4.91 -16.11 -25.37
N GLU A 979 4.67 -15.66 -24.13
CA GLU A 979 3.60 -14.70 -23.79
C GLU A 979 3.70 -13.38 -24.59
N LEU A 980 4.92 -12.83 -24.71
CA LEU A 980 5.19 -11.65 -25.53
C LEU A 980 4.93 -11.91 -27.03
N ALA A 981 5.27 -13.09 -27.54
CA ALA A 981 5.00 -13.45 -28.95
C ALA A 981 3.50 -13.65 -29.20
N GLU A 982 2.78 -14.26 -28.26
CA GLU A 982 1.34 -14.51 -28.31
C GLU A 982 0.55 -13.19 -28.32
N GLY A 983 0.89 -12.22 -27.47
CA GLY A 983 0.29 -10.87 -27.49
C GLY A 983 0.50 -10.14 -28.82
N LEU A 984 1.70 -10.25 -29.42
CA LEU A 984 2.01 -9.64 -30.74
C LEU A 984 1.31 -10.34 -31.91
N LEU A 985 0.91 -11.60 -31.75
CA LEU A 985 0.03 -12.32 -32.70
C LEU A 985 -1.43 -11.90 -32.50
N ALA A 986 -1.86 -11.72 -31.24
CA ALA A 986 -3.17 -11.19 -30.83
C ALA A 986 -3.39 -9.68 -31.11
N GLN A 987 -2.58 -9.08 -31.98
CA GLN A 987 -2.66 -7.69 -32.43
C GLN A 987 -2.44 -6.60 -31.35
N GLN A 988 -1.87 -6.96 -30.21
CA GLN A 988 -1.52 -6.03 -29.13
C GLN A 988 -0.18 -5.33 -29.39
N VAL A 989 -0.03 -4.10 -28.91
CA VAL A 989 1.27 -3.42 -28.82
C VAL A 989 1.84 -3.66 -27.43
N LEU A 990 3.11 -4.04 -27.34
CA LEU A 990 3.77 -4.31 -26.06
C LEU A 990 4.93 -3.33 -25.82
N VAL A 991 4.96 -2.68 -24.66
CA VAL A 991 6.10 -1.87 -24.21
C VAL A 991 6.85 -2.65 -23.14
N VAL A 992 8.10 -2.99 -23.38
CA VAL A 992 8.83 -4.01 -22.58
C VAL A 992 10.29 -3.62 -22.34
N PRO A 993 10.83 -3.80 -21.11
CA PRO A 993 12.26 -3.62 -20.85
C PRO A 993 13.08 -4.69 -21.59
N SER A 994 14.23 -4.30 -22.13
CA SER A 994 15.13 -5.17 -22.91
C SER A 994 15.75 -6.35 -22.13
N LYS A 995 15.57 -6.40 -20.81
CA LYS A 995 15.98 -7.50 -19.92
C LYS A 995 15.14 -7.51 -18.64
N SER A 996 15.06 -8.66 -17.99
CA SER A 996 14.56 -8.77 -16.61
C SER A 996 15.41 -7.93 -15.64
N ILE A 997 14.78 -7.46 -14.56
CA ILE A 997 15.30 -6.45 -13.63
C ILE A 997 15.42 -7.06 -12.24
N ARG A 998 16.53 -6.83 -11.54
CA ARG A 998 16.64 -7.26 -10.15
C ARG A 998 15.95 -6.25 -9.24
N ILE A 999 14.94 -6.70 -8.51
CA ILE A 999 14.23 -5.96 -7.47
C ILE A 999 14.26 -6.86 -6.24
N ASP A 1000 14.84 -6.35 -5.15
CA ASP A 1000 14.89 -6.99 -3.83
C ASP A 1000 15.36 -8.46 -3.92
N GLY A 1001 16.56 -8.63 -4.51
CA GLY A 1001 17.20 -9.92 -4.80
C GLY A 1001 16.65 -10.65 -6.04
N GLN A 1002 15.32 -10.68 -6.19
CA GLN A 1002 14.60 -11.46 -7.21
C GLN A 1002 14.67 -10.86 -8.61
N LEU A 1003 14.51 -11.71 -9.63
CA LEU A 1003 14.61 -11.33 -11.04
C LEU A 1003 13.21 -11.15 -11.66
N GLN A 1004 12.75 -9.90 -11.69
CA GLN A 1004 11.39 -9.52 -12.07
C GLN A 1004 11.28 -9.13 -13.55
N THR A 1005 10.11 -9.38 -14.14
CA THR A 1005 9.78 -8.97 -15.53
C THR A 1005 8.32 -8.52 -15.57
N ALA A 1006 8.05 -7.42 -16.27
CA ALA A 1006 6.70 -6.96 -16.60
C ALA A 1006 6.76 -6.05 -17.83
N TRP A 1007 5.62 -5.87 -18.50
CA TRP A 1007 5.46 -5.05 -19.69
C TRP A 1007 4.12 -4.31 -19.64
N TRP A 1008 3.96 -3.27 -20.46
CA TRP A 1008 2.65 -2.67 -20.71
C TRP A 1008 2.05 -3.29 -21.98
N ARG A 1009 0.79 -3.72 -21.90
CA ARG A 1009 -0.04 -4.22 -23.01
C ARG A 1009 -0.99 -3.10 -23.44
N LEU A 1010 -1.02 -2.76 -24.73
CA LEU A 1010 -1.94 -1.81 -25.33
C LEU A 1010 -2.82 -2.50 -26.38
N ASP A 1011 -4.13 -2.56 -26.13
CA ASP A 1011 -5.13 -2.86 -27.15
C ASP A 1011 -5.43 -1.61 -27.98
N ARG A 1012 -5.28 -1.73 -29.31
CA ARG A 1012 -5.44 -0.61 -30.25
C ARG A 1012 -6.89 -0.35 -30.67
N SER A 1013 -7.83 -1.21 -30.30
CA SER A 1013 -9.25 -1.10 -30.64
C SER A 1013 -10.05 -0.36 -29.57
N SER A 1014 -9.80 -0.69 -28.29
CA SER A 1014 -10.39 -0.01 -27.13
C SER A 1014 -9.57 1.19 -26.65
N GLY A 1015 -8.24 1.13 -26.82
CA GLY A 1015 -7.29 2.01 -26.16
C GLY A 1015 -6.79 1.49 -24.82
N GLU A 1016 -7.26 0.33 -24.33
CA GLU A 1016 -6.85 -0.25 -23.05
C GLU A 1016 -5.34 -0.38 -22.98
N LEU A 1017 -4.72 0.38 -22.08
CA LEU A 1017 -3.37 0.16 -21.60
C LEU A 1017 -3.44 -0.54 -20.25
N ILE A 1018 -2.63 -1.57 -20.03
CA ILE A 1018 -2.54 -2.24 -18.72
C ILE A 1018 -1.15 -2.82 -18.48
N GLY A 1019 -0.70 -2.84 -17.23
CA GLY A 1019 0.52 -3.52 -16.83
C GLY A 1019 0.30 -5.03 -16.76
N VAL A 1020 1.27 -5.82 -17.23
CA VAL A 1020 1.18 -7.28 -17.28
C VAL A 1020 2.52 -7.89 -16.88
N GLY A 1021 2.49 -8.88 -15.99
CA GLY A 1021 3.58 -9.79 -15.65
C GLY A 1021 3.34 -11.21 -16.18
N PRO A 1022 4.28 -12.14 -15.91
CA PRO A 1022 4.20 -13.53 -16.38
C PRO A 1022 2.93 -14.23 -15.92
N GLY A 1023 2.36 -15.07 -16.79
CA GLY A 1023 1.05 -15.69 -16.59
C GLY A 1023 -0.13 -14.74 -16.86
N GLY A 1024 0.10 -13.63 -17.57
CA GLY A 1024 -0.94 -12.72 -18.07
C GLY A 1024 -1.64 -11.83 -17.02
N ARG A 1025 -1.07 -11.71 -15.81
CA ARG A 1025 -1.67 -11.01 -14.65
C ARG A 1025 -0.99 -9.67 -14.33
N GLY A 1026 -1.71 -8.72 -13.72
CA GLY A 1026 -1.20 -7.37 -13.43
C GLY A 1026 -0.07 -7.31 -12.38
N GLN A 1027 -0.11 -8.18 -11.39
CA GLN A 1027 0.75 -8.18 -10.19
C GLN A 1027 1.40 -9.54 -9.96
N ASN A 1028 2.54 -9.55 -9.25
CA ASN A 1028 3.08 -10.76 -8.63
C ASN A 1028 3.50 -10.49 -7.17
N LEU A 1029 3.16 -11.44 -6.29
CA LEU A 1029 3.57 -11.55 -4.89
C LEU A 1029 4.25 -12.91 -4.73
N THR A 1030 5.18 -13.10 -3.79
CA THR A 1030 5.82 -14.42 -3.63
C THR A 1030 6.25 -14.73 -2.19
N GLU A 1031 5.36 -14.67 -1.19
CA GLU A 1031 5.48 -15.58 -0.03
C GLU A 1031 4.19 -15.78 0.82
N TYR A 1032 4.34 -16.39 1.99
CA TYR A 1032 3.29 -17.06 2.78
C TYR A 1032 2.26 -16.14 3.45
N ILE A 1033 0.98 -16.41 3.18
CA ILE A 1033 -0.11 -16.14 4.12
C ILE A 1033 -0.84 -17.47 4.38
N GLU A 1034 -0.93 -17.91 5.64
CA GLU A 1034 -1.73 -19.07 6.02
C GLU A 1034 -3.23 -18.70 6.05
N ALA A 1035 -3.95 -19.00 4.94
CA ALA A 1035 -5.41 -19.15 4.85
C ALA A 1035 -6.25 -18.15 5.67
N ALA A 1036 -6.30 -16.89 5.22
CA ALA A 1036 -6.76 -15.76 6.05
C ALA A 1036 -7.80 -14.83 5.39
N GLU A 1037 -8.59 -15.27 4.40
CA GLU A 1037 -9.51 -14.38 3.67
C GLU A 1037 -10.90 -14.20 4.33
N ASN A 1038 -11.06 -14.72 5.54
CA ASN A 1038 -12.09 -14.21 6.47
C ASN A 1038 -11.67 -12.89 7.14
N VAL A 1039 -10.46 -12.39 6.84
CA VAL A 1039 -9.75 -11.45 7.70
C VAL A 1039 -9.66 -10.02 7.15
N ASN A 1040 -10.33 -9.63 6.05
CA ASN A 1040 -10.45 -8.18 5.74
C ASN A 1040 -11.30 -7.41 6.77
N ALA A 1041 -12.43 -7.98 7.23
CA ALA A 1041 -13.15 -7.42 8.39
C ALA A 1041 -12.44 -7.71 9.72
N VAL A 1042 -11.74 -8.85 9.81
CA VAL A 1042 -11.17 -9.36 11.06
C VAL A 1042 -9.71 -8.91 11.30
N ILE A 1043 -8.97 -8.32 10.34
CA ILE A 1043 -7.69 -7.60 10.57
C ILE A 1043 -8.00 -6.23 11.15
N CYS A 1044 -9.03 -5.52 10.65
CA CYS A 1044 -9.48 -4.29 11.29
C CYS A 1044 -9.88 -4.52 12.76
N VAL A 1045 -10.50 -5.68 13.06
CA VAL A 1045 -11.01 -5.98 14.42
C VAL A 1045 -10.08 -6.87 15.28
N LEU A 1046 -9.08 -7.57 14.72
CA LEU A 1046 -7.99 -8.22 15.47
C LEU A 1046 -6.74 -7.35 15.59
N GLY A 1047 -6.50 -6.42 14.66
CA GLY A 1047 -5.58 -5.31 14.87
C GLY A 1047 -6.07 -4.46 16.03
N ALA A 1048 -7.29 -3.93 15.91
CA ALA A 1048 -7.97 -3.31 17.05
C ALA A 1048 -8.11 -4.28 18.24
N GLY A 1049 -8.31 -5.58 18.02
CA GLY A 1049 -8.46 -6.62 19.07
C GLY A 1049 -7.19 -6.88 19.89
N LYS A 1050 -6.02 -6.80 19.24
CA LYS A 1050 -4.69 -6.91 19.84
C LYS A 1050 -4.35 -5.64 20.62
N GLU A 1051 -4.68 -4.47 20.07
CA GLU A 1051 -4.62 -3.19 20.81
C GLU A 1051 -5.62 -3.13 21.98
N ILE A 1052 -6.79 -3.77 21.83
CA ILE A 1052 -7.81 -3.92 22.87
C ILE A 1052 -7.38 -4.92 23.95
N ALA A 1053 -6.49 -5.87 23.65
CA ALA A 1053 -5.83 -6.73 24.63
C ALA A 1053 -4.66 -6.03 25.32
N ASN A 1054 -3.89 -5.23 24.58
CA ASN A 1054 -2.72 -4.45 25.03
C ASN A 1054 -3.09 -3.05 25.61
N ASP A 1055 -4.36 -2.83 25.94
CA ASP A 1055 -4.89 -1.61 26.57
C ASP A 1055 -4.79 -0.26 25.81
N HIS A 1056 -4.29 -0.22 24.56
CA HIS A 1056 -4.31 0.95 23.66
C HIS A 1056 -5.71 1.31 23.12
N LEU A 1057 -6.62 1.53 24.07
CA LEU A 1057 -8.06 1.72 23.92
C LEU A 1057 -8.45 2.74 22.85
N THR A 1058 -7.80 3.91 22.85
CA THR A 1058 -8.18 5.05 22.02
C THR A 1058 -7.83 4.81 20.55
N VAL A 1059 -6.72 4.13 20.28
CA VAL A 1059 -6.16 3.90 18.94
C VAL A 1059 -7.06 2.94 18.14
N GLY A 1060 -7.36 1.77 18.69
CA GLY A 1060 -8.20 0.76 18.02
C GLY A 1060 -9.66 1.19 17.80
N LEU A 1061 -10.17 2.12 18.61
CA LEU A 1061 -11.49 2.74 18.41
C LEU A 1061 -11.45 3.80 17.30
N LEU A 1062 -10.43 4.65 17.29
CA LEU A 1062 -10.28 5.72 16.31
C LEU A 1062 -9.96 5.16 14.91
N SER A 1063 -9.08 4.17 14.80
CA SER A 1063 -8.73 3.54 13.52
C SER A 1063 -9.93 2.81 12.89
N GLY A 1064 -10.65 1.98 13.66
CA GLY A 1064 -11.81 1.24 13.17
C GLY A 1064 -12.96 2.13 12.69
N LEU A 1065 -13.14 3.32 13.29
CA LEU A 1065 -14.19 4.27 12.89
C LEU A 1065 -13.76 5.25 11.80
N MET A 1066 -12.47 5.58 11.71
CA MET A 1066 -11.97 6.44 10.64
C MET A 1066 -11.57 5.65 9.38
N CYS A 1067 -11.44 4.33 9.47
CA CYS A 1067 -11.62 3.37 8.36
C CYS A 1067 -13.01 3.46 7.70
N VAL A 1068 -14.01 3.88 8.48
CA VAL A 1068 -15.42 3.93 8.06
C VAL A 1068 -15.84 5.32 7.58
N MET A 1069 -15.56 6.37 8.36
CA MET A 1069 -15.90 7.77 8.02
C MET A 1069 -15.34 8.20 6.67
N SER A 1070 -14.06 7.91 6.49
CA SER A 1070 -13.25 8.15 5.31
C SER A 1070 -13.94 7.89 3.98
N ARG A 1071 -14.29 6.62 3.76
CA ARG A 1071 -14.76 6.05 2.49
C ARG A 1071 -16.19 6.45 2.12
N VAL A 1072 -16.76 7.44 2.81
CA VAL A 1072 -18.16 7.88 2.75
C VAL A 1072 -18.26 9.41 2.66
N VAL A 1073 -17.33 10.16 3.27
CA VAL A 1073 -17.25 11.63 3.19
C VAL A 1073 -16.53 12.13 1.93
N GLY A 1074 -15.70 11.30 1.28
CA GLY A 1074 -14.69 11.73 0.29
C GLY A 1074 -15.15 12.30 -1.06
N ALA A 1075 -16.43 12.54 -1.31
CA ALA A 1075 -16.94 12.85 -2.65
C ALA A 1075 -16.58 14.26 -3.19
N ASN A 1076 -16.66 15.30 -2.36
CA ASN A 1076 -16.90 16.67 -2.84
C ASN A 1076 -15.77 17.68 -2.56
N GLY A 1077 -15.14 18.18 -3.63
CA GLY A 1077 -14.23 19.33 -3.60
C GLY A 1077 -13.48 19.57 -4.91
N GLU A 1078 -13.74 20.70 -5.57
CA GLU A 1078 -12.80 21.35 -6.50
C GLU A 1078 -11.91 22.38 -5.73
N PRO A 1079 -11.01 23.14 -6.38
CA PRO A 1079 -9.65 23.34 -5.88
C PRO A 1079 -9.57 24.20 -4.60
N GLY A 1080 -9.69 23.52 -3.47
CA GLY A 1080 -9.75 24.07 -2.11
C GLY A 1080 -9.66 22.98 -1.04
N GLU A 1081 -8.86 21.95 -1.30
CA GLU A 1081 -8.43 20.88 -0.38
C GLU A 1081 -9.57 20.19 0.41
N ARG A 1082 -10.40 19.41 -0.33
CA ARG A 1082 -11.14 18.26 0.20
C ARG A 1082 -11.37 17.20 -0.88
N GLY A 1083 -11.27 15.93 -0.50
CA GLY A 1083 -11.67 14.78 -1.32
C GLY A 1083 -10.65 14.33 -2.37
N MET A 1084 -9.51 13.80 -1.95
CA MET A 1084 -9.41 12.34 -2.01
C MET A 1084 -8.40 11.80 -1.00
N THR A 1085 -8.94 11.07 -0.05
CA THR A 1085 -8.27 10.77 1.19
C THR A 1085 -8.66 9.34 1.58
N TRP A 1086 -7.74 8.62 2.21
CA TRP A 1086 -7.97 7.85 3.44
C TRP A 1086 -7.33 6.45 3.56
N LEU A 1087 -6.92 5.77 2.49
CA LEU A 1087 -6.27 4.45 2.65
C LEU A 1087 -4.89 4.56 3.35
N GLY A 1088 -4.01 5.40 2.83
CA GLY A 1088 -2.72 5.70 3.48
C GLY A 1088 -2.86 6.48 4.79
N ILE A 1089 -3.99 7.16 4.97
CA ILE A 1089 -4.33 7.82 6.23
C ILE A 1089 -4.65 6.81 7.31
N MET A 1090 -5.38 5.72 7.04
CA MET A 1090 -5.65 4.70 8.08
C MET A 1090 -4.34 4.24 8.73
N ILE A 1091 -3.33 4.02 7.88
CA ILE A 1091 -1.98 3.62 8.28
C ILE A 1091 -1.30 4.73 9.09
N HIS A 1092 -1.27 5.98 8.62
CA HIS A 1092 -0.68 7.08 9.38
C HIS A 1092 -1.45 7.48 10.65
N MET A 1093 -2.77 7.33 10.68
CA MET A 1093 -3.61 7.59 11.84
C MET A 1093 -3.33 6.63 12.97
N VAL A 1094 -3.24 5.33 12.69
CA VAL A 1094 -2.89 4.33 13.72
C VAL A 1094 -1.58 4.73 14.42
N MET A 1095 -0.61 5.25 13.67
CA MET A 1095 0.68 5.69 14.21
C MET A 1095 0.58 7.03 14.97
N VAL A 1096 -0.02 8.08 14.40
CA VAL A 1096 -0.06 9.43 15.02
C VAL A 1096 -1.03 9.49 16.20
N VAL A 1097 -2.17 8.79 16.13
CA VAL A 1097 -3.14 8.71 17.24
C VAL A 1097 -2.58 7.91 18.41
N ALA A 1098 -1.71 6.91 18.18
CA ALA A 1098 -1.01 6.22 19.27
C ALA A 1098 -0.08 7.16 20.04
N ASP A 1099 0.67 8.03 19.34
CA ASP A 1099 1.57 9.01 19.95
C ASP A 1099 0.81 10.06 20.79
N ILE A 1100 -0.32 10.57 20.28
CA ILE A 1100 -1.21 11.52 20.99
C ILE A 1100 -2.02 10.86 22.13
N ALA A 1101 -2.19 9.54 22.10
CA ALA A 1101 -2.85 8.79 23.18
C ALA A 1101 -1.90 8.56 24.37
N ASN A 1102 -0.63 8.18 24.13
CA ASN A 1102 0.34 7.93 25.19
C ASN A 1102 0.73 9.18 26.00
N GLN A 1103 0.61 10.39 25.41
CA GLN A 1103 0.93 11.66 26.10
C GLN A 1103 -0.24 12.18 26.98
N GLY A 1104 -1.19 11.32 27.37
CA GLY A 1104 -2.45 11.71 28.02
C GLY A 1104 -2.74 11.13 29.41
N ASP A 1105 -1.86 10.29 29.97
CA ASP A 1105 -2.03 9.61 31.27
C ASP A 1105 -0.83 9.84 32.24
N GLU A 1106 -0.17 11.01 32.15
CA GLU A 1106 0.63 11.64 33.23
C GLU A 1106 0.03 13.01 33.63
#